data_AF-A0AAN9UN21-F1
#
_entry.id   AF-A0AAN9UN21-F1
#
_cell.length_a   1.000
_cell.length_b   1.000
_cell.length_c   1.000
_cell.angle_alpha   90.00
_cell.angle_beta   90.00
_cell.angle_gamma   90.00
#
_symmetry.space_group_name_H-M   'P 1'
#
loop_
_entity.id
_entity.type
_entity.pdbx_description
1 polymer ?
#
loop_
_entity_poly.entity_id
_entity_poly.type
_entity_poly.pdbx_seq_one_letter_code
_entity_poly.pdbx_strand_id
1 'polypeptide(L)'
;MLLPTLSACLLALLPSAVLAQYPTPGACSGECFTHDPAVVKRADGKYFRFSTLDLIGISTADDLAGPWTSAGSVIQGASVINLPGNTELWAPDVSYMRGLYYCFYSVSKSGSQTSAIGYATSATMESGSWTDHGIVVTSTGASPYNAIDPNVVNGTGDNEWYLQWGSYWGDVYQARVAIDGEYVFRSGNEHQIAYAPDGIHRMEGAFIWRRDNLWYQFLSVGICCTYNPATDPIDEVYHIVVCRSDNPAGPYVDKNGVSCTSGGGTTVLASHDNIYAPGGQGVFTDPAHGDVLYYHYLDLNIYSTSLHNYEYPKQRDIPANSIRFNMSTSNAHSCVHCQKLVLDLIDGWFDYVGDSGIPNNGLIFDFSLIDVKRAYADGCLLLEPIVSRWLQWDKAALSRWDSRADEIVLFANIDNPVIDMENDTQDLTEIQGFCLWDKVAMKRVDKVAAGCFHVFADAGDPAADYVRTRPIARRPDSPGFFNRARKYLDDCLQEAGVHAECNSSASGKAPTRLLEINRLPQGGYSLRIQKSTGPVKYIALSYCWGGDQVHKTTRERLPAYSRDIQWANLPQTIQDAVKVTAALDARYLWVDSLCIIQDDDDDKAREIADMPNVYNEATVTIVAGAARTAGDGFLHERDLNMLAGSAFKLPFRCRDGRAGSVYLTEMGELQFDEHIDTRAWTLQESYLSKRLLRFNSKQCNLLCQCSPSKPQIVDGWKVDQEYDVRYLENIVFPRKLDIQDDVEGLKNFYKSTFGVDLDYDVGNPETAQGDFIDMWRDLVEAYTMRDLSVPVDRCLAISGLADRIAPVLNTRYVAGLWERFLPTDLLWRVTAPRPKPKEYQGPSWSWTSVNGPVYFIKAIKDISLEIRNVDIELQNPKVLFGATKRGTVRVCGKLLKTYWTEHQVYTSQNESPKTLFSKAILSDMIKADTTGMGFLEGGVITSSTSKSGQGGLAAQALPQRPVDPTKQSAIYFLEICAPGSRTGPGSIGLVLQQKTESRTSSKFTRIGLFDFTIHPEVGKPEDVPAEEWQKFVDCREHIFDGFKPSEIEIE
;
A
#
# COMPACT_ATOMS: atom_id res chain seq x y z
N MET A 1 29.16 -56.79 -88.39
CA MET A 1 28.10 -56.99 -87.39
C MET A 1 28.14 -55.82 -86.43
N LEU A 2 27.09 -55.00 -86.49
CA LEU A 2 26.49 -54.10 -85.49
C LEU A 2 27.28 -52.93 -84.88
N LEU A 3 26.49 -51.86 -84.68
CA LEU A 3 26.78 -50.42 -84.59
C LEU A 3 27.15 -49.89 -83.17
N PRO A 4 27.58 -48.60 -83.06
CA PRO A 4 27.97 -47.89 -81.82
C PRO A 4 26.87 -46.98 -81.23
N THR A 5 27.01 -46.49 -79.97
CA THR A 5 26.48 -45.21 -79.37
C THR A 5 26.62 -45.24 -77.82
N LEU A 6 27.25 -44.26 -77.13
CA LEU A 6 26.80 -42.94 -76.65
C LEU A 6 25.89 -42.95 -75.39
N SER A 7 26.25 -42.07 -74.44
CA SER A 7 25.71 -41.78 -73.10
C SER A 7 24.19 -41.83 -72.92
N ALA A 8 23.73 -42.29 -71.75
CA ALA A 8 22.63 -41.68 -71.00
C ALA A 8 22.58 -42.18 -69.54
N CYS A 9 22.72 -41.25 -68.59
CA CYS A 9 22.20 -41.40 -67.24
C CYS A 9 20.67 -41.47 -67.31
N LEU A 10 20.05 -42.52 -66.76
CA LEU A 10 18.62 -42.54 -66.48
C LEU A 10 18.43 -42.49 -64.96
N LEU A 11 17.99 -41.32 -64.46
CA LEU A 11 17.27 -41.22 -63.20
C LEU A 11 15.96 -42.00 -63.33
N ALA A 12 15.69 -42.90 -62.39
CA ALA A 12 14.36 -43.45 -62.20
C ALA A 12 13.44 -42.37 -61.61
N LEU A 13 12.43 -41.98 -62.38
CA LEU A 13 11.29 -41.18 -61.93
C LEU A 13 10.47 -42.01 -60.93
N LEU A 14 10.54 -41.66 -59.65
CA LEU A 14 9.49 -41.97 -58.66
C LEU A 14 8.36 -40.94 -58.81
N PRO A 15 7.09 -41.33 -58.63
CA PRO A 15 5.97 -40.41 -58.75
C PRO A 15 6.07 -39.39 -57.62
N SER A 16 6.17 -38.10 -57.97
CA SER A 16 6.00 -37.02 -57.00
C SER A 16 4.61 -37.18 -56.37
N ALA A 17 4.58 -37.59 -55.10
CA ALA A 17 3.43 -37.32 -54.25
C ALA A 17 3.23 -35.81 -54.30
N VAL A 18 2.14 -35.37 -54.93
CA VAL A 18 1.67 -34.00 -54.81
C VAL A 18 1.33 -33.85 -53.33
N LEU A 19 2.20 -33.17 -52.56
CA LEU A 19 1.89 -32.73 -51.22
C LEU A 19 0.56 -31.97 -51.31
N ALA A 20 -0.45 -32.40 -50.56
CA ALA A 20 -1.72 -31.70 -50.50
C ALA A 20 -1.43 -30.30 -49.94
N GLN A 21 -1.49 -29.29 -50.80
CA GLN A 21 -1.28 -27.89 -50.41
C GLN A 21 -2.59 -27.38 -49.80
N TYR A 22 -2.51 -26.86 -48.58
CA TYR A 22 -3.65 -26.19 -47.95
C TYR A 22 -3.95 -24.86 -48.67
N PRO A 23 -5.22 -24.42 -48.70
CA PRO A 23 -5.59 -23.17 -49.36
C PRO A 23 -5.12 -21.96 -48.54
N THR A 24 -4.52 -20.98 -49.21
CA THR A 24 -4.21 -19.68 -48.61
C THR A 24 -5.49 -18.92 -48.25
N PRO A 25 -5.51 -18.12 -47.17
CA PRO A 25 -6.66 -17.30 -46.81
C PRO A 25 -7.02 -16.31 -47.92
N GLY A 26 -8.30 -15.92 -47.95
CA GLY A 26 -8.78 -14.84 -48.81
C GLY A 26 -8.13 -13.49 -48.46
N ALA A 27 -8.26 -12.51 -49.36
CA ALA A 27 -7.78 -11.16 -49.09
C ALA A 27 -8.49 -10.57 -47.85
N CYS A 28 -7.77 -9.77 -47.08
CA CYS A 28 -8.34 -8.93 -46.03
C CYS A 28 -7.69 -7.54 -46.09
N SER A 29 -8.50 -6.50 -45.93
CA SER A 29 -8.07 -5.11 -45.86
C SER A 29 -8.80 -4.36 -44.74
N GLY A 30 -8.24 -3.24 -44.28
CA GLY A 30 -8.73 -2.52 -43.09
C GLY A 30 -8.27 -3.18 -41.79
N GLU A 31 -9.17 -3.27 -40.80
CA GLU A 31 -8.92 -3.86 -39.48
C GLU A 31 -8.91 -5.40 -39.55
N CYS A 32 -7.83 -5.99 -40.05
CA CYS A 32 -7.72 -7.44 -40.27
C CYS A 32 -7.26 -8.26 -39.07
N PHE A 33 -6.76 -7.62 -38.01
CA PHE A 33 -6.40 -8.37 -36.80
C PHE A 33 -7.67 -8.92 -36.15
N THR A 34 -7.61 -10.18 -35.74
CA THR A 34 -8.67 -10.84 -34.98
C THR A 34 -8.08 -12.01 -34.20
N HIS A 35 -8.69 -12.33 -33.06
CA HIS A 35 -8.52 -13.60 -32.33
C HIS A 35 -9.92 -14.16 -32.07
N ASP A 36 -10.10 -15.46 -32.25
CA ASP A 36 -11.39 -16.19 -32.20
C ASP A 36 -12.56 -15.44 -32.87
N PRO A 37 -12.49 -15.18 -34.19
CA PRO A 37 -13.53 -14.45 -34.87
C PRO A 37 -14.86 -15.20 -34.89
N ALA A 38 -15.99 -14.49 -34.81
CA ALA A 38 -17.28 -14.94 -35.32
C ALA A 38 -17.74 -13.99 -36.43
N VAL A 39 -18.17 -14.53 -37.58
CA VAL A 39 -18.57 -13.72 -38.74
C VAL A 39 -20.02 -13.99 -39.10
N VAL A 40 -20.82 -12.92 -39.17
CA VAL A 40 -22.24 -12.98 -39.52
C VAL A 40 -22.54 -11.98 -40.63
N LYS A 41 -23.23 -12.44 -41.68
CA LYS A 41 -23.80 -11.56 -42.71
C LYS A 41 -25.22 -11.20 -42.32
N ARG A 42 -25.50 -9.91 -42.18
CA ARG A 42 -26.84 -9.40 -41.91
C ARG A 42 -27.68 -9.41 -43.20
N ALA A 43 -29.00 -9.43 -43.05
CA ALA A 43 -29.94 -9.50 -44.17
C ALA A 43 -29.82 -8.33 -45.18
N ASP A 44 -29.25 -7.18 -44.78
CA ASP A 44 -28.95 -6.04 -45.65
C ASP A 44 -27.68 -6.22 -46.49
N GLY A 45 -26.97 -7.35 -46.31
CA GLY A 45 -25.74 -7.69 -47.02
C GLY A 45 -24.46 -7.29 -46.30
N LYS A 46 -24.53 -6.54 -45.19
CA LYS A 46 -23.37 -6.10 -44.43
C LYS A 46 -22.79 -7.23 -43.58
N TYR A 47 -21.46 -7.34 -43.55
CA TYR A 47 -20.76 -8.30 -42.72
C TYR A 47 -20.40 -7.69 -41.35
N PHE A 48 -20.54 -8.51 -40.32
CA PHE A 48 -20.12 -8.24 -38.95
C PHE A 48 -19.10 -9.30 -38.54
N ARG A 49 -17.99 -8.87 -37.94
CA ARG A 49 -17.02 -9.72 -37.27
C ARG A 49 -16.99 -9.36 -35.80
N PHE A 50 -17.10 -10.36 -34.96
CA PHE A 50 -16.93 -10.29 -33.51
C PHE A 50 -15.62 -10.97 -33.14
N SER A 51 -14.87 -10.45 -32.17
CA SER A 51 -13.58 -11.03 -31.80
C SER A 51 -13.34 -10.99 -30.29
N THR A 52 -12.46 -11.85 -29.81
CA THR A 52 -11.90 -11.82 -28.44
C THR A 52 -11.31 -10.44 -28.14
N LEU A 53 -11.40 -10.03 -26.85
CA LEU A 53 -11.00 -8.71 -26.30
C LEU A 53 -11.97 -7.56 -26.68
N ASP A 54 -11.71 -6.37 -26.15
CA ASP A 54 -12.54 -5.17 -26.33
C ASP A 54 -14.04 -5.38 -26.03
N LEU A 55 -14.35 -6.14 -24.97
CA LEU A 55 -15.73 -6.45 -24.57
C LEU A 55 -16.55 -7.13 -25.69
N ILE A 56 -15.87 -8.00 -26.43
CA ILE A 56 -16.27 -8.55 -27.74
C ILE A 56 -16.35 -7.43 -28.78
N GLY A 57 -15.20 -7.12 -29.38
CA GLY A 57 -15.06 -6.10 -30.40
C GLY A 57 -15.89 -6.41 -31.65
N ILE A 58 -16.54 -5.39 -32.22
CA ILE A 58 -17.36 -5.46 -33.42
C ILE A 58 -16.61 -4.75 -34.55
N SER A 59 -16.47 -5.41 -35.69
CA SER A 59 -16.00 -4.82 -36.94
C SER A 59 -17.00 -5.08 -38.05
N THR A 60 -17.13 -4.14 -38.99
CA THR A 60 -18.07 -4.28 -40.12
C THR A 60 -17.41 -4.03 -41.46
N ALA A 61 -17.94 -4.68 -42.51
CA ALA A 61 -17.51 -4.50 -43.89
C ALA A 61 -18.67 -4.75 -44.86
N ASP A 62 -18.59 -4.17 -46.06
CA ASP A 62 -19.55 -4.44 -47.14
C ASP A 62 -19.14 -5.65 -48.00
N ASP A 63 -17.90 -6.11 -47.87
CA ASP A 63 -17.32 -7.28 -48.56
C ASP A 63 -16.43 -8.06 -47.57
N LEU A 64 -16.33 -9.38 -47.70
CA LEU A 64 -15.49 -10.21 -46.83
C LEU A 64 -14.00 -9.84 -46.91
N ALA A 65 -13.54 -9.31 -48.06
CA ALA A 65 -12.19 -8.81 -48.23
C ALA A 65 -11.95 -7.45 -47.54
N GLY A 66 -12.98 -6.83 -46.98
CA GLY A 66 -12.93 -5.53 -46.35
C GLY A 66 -13.17 -4.36 -47.33
N PRO A 67 -12.83 -3.12 -46.94
CA PRO A 67 -12.13 -2.79 -45.70
C PRO A 67 -13.00 -3.03 -44.46
N TRP A 68 -12.49 -3.83 -43.52
CA TRP A 68 -13.09 -3.99 -42.20
C TRP A 68 -12.86 -2.74 -41.36
N THR A 69 -13.91 -2.29 -40.67
CA THR A 69 -13.88 -1.07 -39.85
C THR A 69 -14.42 -1.36 -38.45
N SER A 70 -13.70 -0.96 -37.41
CA SER A 70 -14.16 -1.06 -36.01
C SER A 70 -15.48 -0.31 -35.80
N ALA A 71 -16.41 -0.94 -35.09
CA ALA A 71 -17.80 -0.50 -34.91
C ALA A 71 -18.26 -0.58 -33.43
N GLY A 72 -17.32 -0.63 -32.48
CA GLY A 72 -17.59 -0.69 -31.05
C GLY A 72 -17.52 -2.12 -30.50
N SER A 73 -18.30 -2.42 -29.46
CA SER A 73 -18.30 -3.70 -28.75
C SER A 73 -19.71 -4.23 -28.48
N VAL A 74 -19.85 -5.53 -28.22
CA VAL A 74 -21.12 -6.16 -27.81
C VAL A 74 -21.48 -5.70 -26.40
N ILE A 75 -20.58 -5.86 -25.43
CA ILE A 75 -20.82 -5.47 -24.04
C ILE A 75 -20.31 -4.04 -23.80
N GLN A 76 -21.09 -3.25 -23.04
CA GLN A 76 -20.76 -1.86 -22.70
C GLN A 76 -20.34 -1.79 -21.22
N GLY A 77 -19.03 -1.74 -20.95
CA GLY A 77 -18.49 -1.87 -19.60
C GLY A 77 -18.30 -3.35 -19.21
N ALA A 78 -18.38 -3.67 -17.91
CA ALA A 78 -18.24 -5.05 -17.47
C ALA A 78 -19.49 -5.88 -17.79
N SER A 79 -19.30 -7.15 -18.16
CA SER A 79 -20.38 -8.14 -18.20
C SER A 79 -21.07 -8.25 -16.84
N VAL A 80 -22.37 -8.55 -16.85
CA VAL A 80 -23.17 -8.78 -15.63
C VAL A 80 -22.74 -10.04 -14.87
N ILE A 81 -21.90 -10.88 -15.47
CA ILE A 81 -21.29 -12.05 -14.85
C ILE A 81 -20.20 -11.56 -13.89
N ASN A 82 -20.42 -11.77 -12.59
CA ASN A 82 -19.46 -11.39 -11.55
C ASN A 82 -18.37 -12.47 -11.38
N LEU A 83 -17.53 -12.63 -12.41
CA LEU A 83 -16.30 -13.41 -12.37
C LEU A 83 -15.12 -12.55 -12.81
N PRO A 84 -13.91 -12.81 -12.29
CA PRO A 84 -12.72 -12.16 -12.80
C PRO A 84 -12.55 -12.41 -14.32
N GLY A 85 -12.28 -11.36 -15.09
CA GLY A 85 -12.28 -11.41 -16.58
C GLY A 85 -13.57 -10.88 -17.23
N ASN A 86 -14.52 -10.35 -16.46
CA ASN A 86 -15.78 -9.80 -17.00
C ASN A 86 -15.62 -8.50 -17.82
N THR A 87 -14.39 -7.97 -17.92
CA THR A 87 -13.99 -6.85 -18.77
C THR A 87 -13.11 -7.27 -19.97
N GLU A 88 -12.69 -8.54 -20.04
CA GLU A 88 -11.92 -9.12 -21.15
C GLU A 88 -12.60 -10.42 -21.59
N LEU A 89 -13.57 -10.28 -22.49
CA LEU A 89 -14.42 -11.38 -22.94
C LEU A 89 -13.82 -12.10 -24.13
N TRP A 90 -13.97 -13.41 -24.21
CA TRP A 90 -13.30 -14.24 -25.22
C TRP A 90 -14.26 -15.09 -26.04
N ALA A 91 -13.79 -15.51 -27.21
CA ALA A 91 -14.38 -16.51 -28.09
C ALA A 91 -15.88 -16.32 -28.31
N PRO A 92 -16.30 -15.22 -28.95
CA PRO A 92 -17.70 -15.00 -29.24
C PRO A 92 -18.25 -16.01 -30.25
N ASP A 93 -19.51 -16.40 -30.08
CA ASP A 93 -20.29 -17.07 -31.11
C ASP A 93 -21.60 -16.33 -31.34
N VAL A 94 -21.87 -15.95 -32.59
CA VAL A 94 -23.02 -15.13 -32.95
C VAL A 94 -23.94 -15.85 -33.90
N SER A 95 -25.18 -16.06 -33.47
CA SER A 95 -26.20 -16.76 -34.24
C SER A 95 -27.53 -16.00 -34.25
N TYR A 96 -28.19 -15.98 -35.41
CA TYR A 96 -29.54 -15.43 -35.55
C TYR A 96 -30.59 -16.50 -35.24
N MET A 97 -31.32 -16.33 -34.15
CA MET A 97 -32.26 -17.31 -33.61
C MET A 97 -33.54 -16.59 -33.20
N ARG A 98 -34.72 -17.15 -33.48
CA ARG A 98 -36.02 -16.62 -32.97
C ARG A 98 -36.26 -15.11 -33.21
N GLY A 99 -35.65 -14.50 -34.21
CA GLY A 99 -35.81 -13.07 -34.52
C GLY A 99 -34.79 -12.13 -33.89
N LEU A 100 -33.79 -12.65 -33.18
CA LEU A 100 -32.72 -11.89 -32.54
C LEU A 100 -31.35 -12.49 -32.88
N TYR A 101 -30.31 -11.68 -32.80
CA TYR A 101 -28.93 -12.13 -32.77
C TYR A 101 -28.54 -12.41 -31.32
N TYR A 102 -27.91 -13.55 -31.06
CA TYR A 102 -27.37 -13.93 -29.76
C TYR A 102 -25.87 -14.01 -29.91
N CYS A 103 -25.15 -13.34 -29.03
CA CYS A 103 -23.71 -13.44 -28.90
C CYS A 103 -23.42 -14.19 -27.60
N PHE A 104 -23.03 -15.46 -27.69
CA PHE A 104 -22.42 -16.15 -26.55
C PHE A 104 -20.98 -15.68 -26.40
N TYR A 105 -20.48 -15.60 -25.17
CA TYR A 105 -19.12 -15.15 -24.88
C TYR A 105 -18.58 -15.81 -23.62
N SER A 106 -17.27 -15.85 -23.47
CA SER A 106 -16.57 -16.46 -22.35
C SER A 106 -16.09 -15.39 -21.35
N VAL A 107 -16.25 -15.68 -20.05
CA VAL A 107 -15.66 -14.93 -18.93
C VAL A 107 -14.71 -15.88 -18.21
N SER A 108 -13.41 -15.63 -18.33
CA SER A 108 -12.38 -16.49 -17.77
C SER A 108 -11.07 -15.71 -17.55
N LYS A 109 -10.04 -16.41 -17.06
CA LYS A 109 -8.67 -15.93 -16.91
C LYS A 109 -7.71 -16.99 -17.43
N SER A 110 -6.58 -16.56 -17.99
CA SER A 110 -5.67 -17.50 -18.65
C SER A 110 -5.20 -18.56 -17.65
N GLY A 111 -5.30 -19.84 -18.03
CA GLY A 111 -4.98 -20.98 -17.18
C GLY A 111 -6.01 -21.32 -16.07
N SER A 112 -7.16 -20.64 -16.02
CA SER A 112 -8.22 -20.90 -15.03
C SER A 112 -9.30 -21.84 -15.57
N GLN A 113 -9.78 -22.76 -14.72
CA GLN A 113 -11.01 -23.54 -14.94
C GLN A 113 -12.25 -22.89 -14.29
N THR A 114 -12.07 -21.84 -13.49
CA THR A 114 -13.18 -21.08 -12.92
C THR A 114 -13.64 -20.07 -13.97
N SER A 115 -14.64 -20.47 -14.75
CA SER A 115 -15.06 -19.77 -15.97
C SER A 115 -16.58 -19.80 -16.10
N ALA A 116 -17.12 -18.91 -16.92
CA ALA A 116 -18.52 -18.94 -17.30
C ALA A 116 -18.72 -18.56 -18.77
N ILE A 117 -19.77 -19.13 -19.37
CA ILE A 117 -20.29 -18.69 -20.66
C ILE A 117 -21.51 -17.84 -20.40
N GLY A 118 -21.43 -16.59 -20.85
CA GLY A 118 -22.55 -15.66 -20.90
C GLY A 118 -23.15 -15.55 -22.28
N TYR A 119 -24.23 -14.77 -22.39
CA TYR A 119 -24.78 -14.38 -23.69
C TYR A 119 -25.48 -13.04 -23.64
N ALA A 120 -25.45 -12.34 -24.78
CA ALA A 120 -26.17 -11.10 -25.01
C ALA A 120 -27.07 -11.21 -26.24
N THR A 121 -28.18 -10.47 -26.28
CA THR A 121 -29.09 -10.44 -27.44
C THR A 121 -29.20 -9.06 -28.06
N SER A 122 -29.36 -8.99 -29.38
CA SER A 122 -29.57 -7.76 -30.13
C SER A 122 -30.50 -7.97 -31.33
N ALA A 123 -31.31 -6.97 -31.65
CA ALA A 123 -32.09 -6.96 -32.90
C ALA A 123 -31.26 -6.53 -34.13
N THR A 124 -30.10 -5.91 -33.95
CA THR A 124 -29.37 -5.21 -35.04
C THR A 124 -27.91 -5.59 -35.20
N MET A 125 -27.29 -6.21 -34.18
CA MET A 125 -25.85 -6.42 -34.04
C MET A 125 -24.99 -5.15 -33.84
N GLU A 126 -25.56 -3.95 -33.89
CA GLU A 126 -24.81 -2.72 -33.70
C GLU A 126 -24.37 -2.54 -32.24
N SER A 127 -23.24 -1.88 -32.01
CA SER A 127 -22.80 -1.56 -30.65
C SER A 127 -23.84 -0.73 -29.89
N GLY A 128 -24.01 -1.02 -28.60
CA GLY A 128 -25.02 -0.41 -27.74
C GLY A 128 -26.46 -0.95 -27.93
N SER A 129 -26.70 -1.87 -28.88
CA SER A 129 -28.00 -2.52 -29.07
C SER A 129 -28.14 -3.87 -28.38
N TRP A 130 -27.09 -4.31 -27.69
CA TRP A 130 -27.00 -5.61 -27.03
C TRP A 130 -27.47 -5.53 -25.57
N THR A 131 -28.23 -6.52 -25.14
CA THR A 131 -28.63 -6.72 -23.74
C THR A 131 -27.90 -7.94 -23.20
N ASP A 132 -27.14 -7.78 -22.11
CA ASP A 132 -26.44 -8.86 -21.43
C ASP A 132 -27.36 -9.63 -20.48
N HIS A 133 -27.50 -10.95 -20.68
CA HIS A 133 -28.40 -11.83 -19.91
C HIS A 133 -27.65 -12.67 -18.88
N GLY A 134 -26.33 -12.57 -18.82
CA GLY A 134 -25.51 -13.31 -17.87
C GLY A 134 -25.36 -14.80 -18.20
N ILE A 135 -25.23 -15.62 -17.16
CA ILE A 135 -24.64 -16.96 -17.21
C ILE A 135 -25.57 -18.02 -17.83
N VAL A 136 -24.99 -18.89 -18.68
CA VAL A 136 -25.60 -20.14 -19.19
C VAL A 136 -24.82 -21.38 -18.76
N VAL A 137 -23.50 -21.31 -18.72
CA VAL A 137 -22.60 -22.40 -18.28
C VAL A 137 -21.61 -21.85 -17.27
N THR A 138 -21.26 -22.64 -16.26
CA THR A 138 -20.12 -22.34 -15.36
C THR A 138 -19.25 -23.56 -15.21
N SER A 139 -17.97 -23.34 -14.92
CA SER A 139 -17.04 -24.36 -14.47
C SER A 139 -16.30 -23.91 -13.22
N THR A 140 -15.88 -24.88 -12.42
CA THR A 140 -15.01 -24.70 -11.25
C THR A 140 -13.94 -25.78 -11.27
N GLY A 141 -13.01 -25.77 -10.31
CA GLY A 141 -12.02 -26.85 -10.18
C GLY A 141 -12.60 -28.26 -9.95
N ALA A 142 -13.90 -28.40 -9.70
CA ALA A 142 -14.58 -29.69 -9.60
C ALA A 142 -15.25 -30.14 -10.93
N SER A 143 -15.36 -29.24 -11.90
CA SER A 143 -15.93 -29.55 -13.21
C SER A 143 -14.95 -30.38 -14.04
N PRO A 144 -15.42 -31.26 -14.93
CA PRO A 144 -14.52 -32.01 -15.81
C PRO A 144 -14.10 -31.21 -17.06
N TYR A 145 -14.59 -29.99 -17.24
CA TYR A 145 -14.35 -29.13 -18.41
C TYR A 145 -14.10 -27.68 -18.00
N ASN A 146 -13.55 -26.89 -18.93
CA ASN A 146 -13.51 -25.43 -18.83
C ASN A 146 -14.71 -24.81 -19.58
N ALA A 147 -15.46 -23.93 -18.95
CA ALA A 147 -16.64 -23.28 -19.53
C ALA A 147 -16.24 -22.03 -20.35
N ILE A 148 -15.55 -22.25 -21.47
CA ILE A 148 -15.19 -21.25 -22.48
C ILE A 148 -15.40 -21.81 -23.90
N ASP A 149 -15.23 -20.96 -24.92
CA ASP A 149 -15.36 -21.29 -26.35
C ASP A 149 -16.75 -21.82 -26.75
N PRO A 150 -17.82 -21.03 -26.50
CA PRO A 150 -19.17 -21.42 -26.89
C PRO A 150 -19.32 -21.55 -28.41
N ASN A 151 -20.14 -22.50 -28.84
CA ASN A 151 -20.81 -22.44 -30.15
C ASN A 151 -22.22 -23.00 -30.02
N VAL A 152 -23.20 -22.33 -30.63
CA VAL A 152 -24.59 -22.77 -30.64
C VAL A 152 -24.97 -23.30 -32.03
N VAL A 153 -25.68 -24.43 -32.07
CA VAL A 153 -26.14 -25.02 -33.34
C VAL A 153 -27.57 -25.52 -33.24
N ASN A 154 -28.32 -25.32 -34.33
CA ASN A 154 -29.64 -25.92 -34.49
C ASN A 154 -29.52 -27.35 -35.02
N GLY A 155 -30.23 -28.28 -34.41
CA GLY A 155 -30.33 -29.68 -34.79
C GLY A 155 -31.25 -29.89 -35.99
N THR A 156 -32.16 -30.86 -35.87
CA THR A 156 -33.07 -31.26 -36.95
C THR A 156 -34.45 -30.62 -36.85
N GLY A 157 -34.90 -30.26 -35.65
CA GLY A 157 -36.19 -29.61 -35.42
C GLY A 157 -36.06 -28.12 -35.07
N ASP A 158 -37.13 -27.35 -35.32
CA ASP A 158 -37.17 -25.89 -35.10
C ASP A 158 -36.84 -25.44 -33.65
N ASN A 159 -36.95 -26.34 -32.68
CA ASN A 159 -36.73 -26.11 -31.25
C ASN A 159 -35.62 -26.98 -30.66
N GLU A 160 -34.75 -27.54 -31.51
CA GLU A 160 -33.69 -28.45 -31.09
C GLU A 160 -32.33 -27.74 -31.13
N TRP A 161 -31.95 -27.06 -30.04
CA TRP A 161 -30.69 -26.32 -29.97
C TRP A 161 -29.68 -27.01 -29.07
N TYR A 162 -28.41 -26.89 -29.44
CA TYR A 162 -27.28 -27.42 -28.70
C TYR A 162 -26.26 -26.31 -28.50
N LEU A 163 -25.72 -26.22 -27.28
CA LEU A 163 -24.57 -25.39 -26.95
C LEU A 163 -23.41 -26.32 -26.64
N GLN A 164 -22.30 -26.13 -27.33
CA GLN A 164 -21.03 -26.79 -27.06
C GLN A 164 -20.02 -25.77 -26.54
N TRP A 165 -19.09 -26.27 -25.75
CA TRP A 165 -18.02 -25.49 -25.12
C TRP A 165 -16.87 -26.41 -24.74
N GLY A 166 -15.73 -25.84 -24.38
CA GLY A 166 -14.64 -26.60 -23.82
C GLY A 166 -13.29 -26.23 -24.37
N SER A 167 -12.32 -26.20 -23.47
CA SER A 167 -10.92 -25.94 -23.73
C SER A 167 -10.12 -26.65 -22.65
N TYR A 168 -9.26 -27.60 -23.05
CA TYR A 168 -8.46 -28.41 -22.14
C TYR A 168 -9.29 -29.21 -21.12
N TRP A 169 -8.65 -29.76 -20.08
CA TRP A 169 -9.28 -30.66 -19.09
C TRP A 169 -9.95 -31.87 -19.77
N GLY A 170 -11.29 -31.96 -19.76
CA GLY A 170 -12.04 -32.96 -20.50
C GLY A 170 -12.40 -32.50 -21.92
N ASP A 171 -11.72 -31.49 -22.46
CA ASP A 171 -11.96 -30.88 -23.76
C ASP A 171 -13.43 -30.45 -23.95
N VAL A 172 -14.09 -30.96 -25.00
CA VAL A 172 -15.32 -30.38 -25.53
C VAL A 172 -16.55 -31.12 -25.03
N TYR A 173 -17.44 -30.37 -24.39
CA TYR A 173 -18.73 -30.80 -23.88
C TYR A 173 -19.87 -30.14 -24.64
N GLN A 174 -21.04 -30.77 -24.58
CA GLN A 174 -22.25 -30.23 -25.17
C GLN A 174 -23.47 -30.53 -24.30
N ALA A 175 -24.41 -29.61 -24.29
CA ALA A 175 -25.75 -29.83 -23.73
C ALA A 175 -26.83 -29.29 -24.67
N ARG A 176 -28.05 -29.81 -24.53
CA ARG A 176 -29.22 -29.17 -25.15
C ARG A 176 -29.51 -27.85 -24.47
N VAL A 177 -29.91 -26.85 -25.26
CA VAL A 177 -30.44 -25.57 -24.79
C VAL A 177 -31.85 -25.35 -25.35
N ALA A 178 -32.70 -24.70 -24.57
CA ALA A 178 -34.00 -24.21 -25.01
C ALA A 178 -33.92 -22.68 -25.17
N ILE A 179 -34.45 -22.17 -26.27
CA ILE A 179 -34.48 -20.74 -26.57
C ILE A 179 -35.94 -20.28 -26.57
N ASP A 180 -36.26 -19.33 -25.69
CA ASP A 180 -37.59 -18.75 -25.56
C ASP A 180 -37.52 -17.22 -25.47
N GLY A 181 -37.92 -16.55 -26.55
CA GLY A 181 -37.64 -15.13 -26.73
C GLY A 181 -36.14 -14.87 -26.52
N GLU A 182 -35.79 -13.82 -25.79
CA GLU A 182 -34.41 -13.48 -25.47
C GLU A 182 -33.71 -14.45 -24.48
N TYR A 183 -34.42 -15.42 -23.88
CA TYR A 183 -33.86 -16.26 -22.82
C TYR A 183 -33.33 -17.61 -23.34
N VAL A 184 -32.19 -18.03 -22.79
CA VAL A 184 -31.55 -19.33 -23.06
C VAL A 184 -31.52 -20.18 -21.79
N PHE A 185 -32.01 -21.41 -21.88
CA PHE A 185 -32.05 -22.37 -20.76
C PHE A 185 -31.25 -23.63 -21.10
N ARG A 186 -30.23 -23.94 -20.31
CA ARG A 186 -29.42 -25.15 -20.48
C ARG A 186 -30.05 -26.35 -19.78
N SER A 187 -30.02 -27.51 -20.44
CA SER A 187 -30.29 -28.81 -19.79
C SER A 187 -29.08 -29.28 -18.96
N GLY A 188 -29.30 -30.00 -17.86
CA GLY A 188 -28.22 -30.52 -17.00
C GLY A 188 -27.62 -31.87 -17.43
N ASN A 189 -27.81 -32.27 -18.70
CA ASN A 189 -27.31 -33.55 -19.24
C ASN A 189 -26.14 -33.30 -20.19
N GLU A 190 -25.14 -32.54 -19.76
CA GLU A 190 -23.94 -32.33 -20.55
C GLU A 190 -23.12 -33.62 -20.73
N HIS A 191 -22.59 -33.82 -21.94
CA HIS A 191 -21.72 -34.96 -22.26
C HIS A 191 -20.54 -34.52 -23.11
N GLN A 192 -19.42 -35.21 -22.96
CA GLN A 192 -18.21 -34.99 -23.75
C GLN A 192 -18.44 -35.45 -25.20
N ILE A 193 -18.10 -34.61 -26.17
CA ILE A 193 -18.29 -34.88 -27.61
C ILE A 193 -16.98 -34.92 -28.41
N ALA A 194 -15.89 -34.38 -27.87
CA ALA A 194 -14.54 -34.58 -28.40
C ALA A 194 -13.52 -34.63 -27.24
N TYR A 195 -12.43 -35.37 -27.45
CA TYR A 195 -11.38 -35.56 -26.46
C TYR A 195 -10.05 -35.90 -27.12
N ALA A 196 -9.03 -35.13 -26.80
CA ALA A 196 -7.64 -35.39 -27.12
C ALA A 196 -7.03 -36.26 -26.00
N PRO A 197 -6.60 -37.50 -26.28
CA PRO A 197 -6.07 -38.41 -25.27
C PRO A 197 -4.63 -38.08 -24.82
N ASP A 198 -4.03 -37.01 -25.35
CA ASP A 198 -2.73 -36.51 -24.90
C ASP A 198 -2.85 -35.98 -23.46
N GLY A 199 -1.79 -36.15 -22.63
CA GLY A 199 -1.90 -35.96 -21.18
C GLY A 199 -2.18 -34.53 -20.70
N ILE A 200 -2.29 -33.59 -21.63
CA ILE A 200 -2.53 -32.15 -21.41
C ILE A 200 -3.80 -31.67 -22.13
N HIS A 201 -4.46 -32.53 -22.92
CA HIS A 201 -5.75 -32.30 -23.54
C HIS A 201 -5.76 -30.98 -24.34
N ARG A 202 -4.89 -30.83 -25.36
CA ARG A 202 -4.76 -29.56 -26.10
C ARG A 202 -5.84 -29.43 -27.18
N MET A 203 -7.11 -29.33 -26.79
CA MET A 203 -8.23 -29.17 -27.73
C MET A 203 -9.24 -28.13 -27.23
N GLU A 204 -9.65 -27.24 -28.13
CA GLU A 204 -10.59 -26.14 -27.85
C GLU A 204 -11.24 -25.59 -29.12
N GLY A 205 -11.94 -24.45 -29.04
CA GLY A 205 -12.48 -23.73 -30.20
C GLY A 205 -13.48 -24.55 -31.01
N ALA A 206 -14.38 -25.28 -30.35
CA ALA A 206 -15.31 -26.20 -31.02
C ALA A 206 -16.39 -25.46 -31.84
N PHE A 207 -16.57 -25.83 -33.11
CA PHE A 207 -17.60 -25.26 -33.97
C PHE A 207 -18.34 -26.34 -34.77
N ILE A 208 -19.66 -26.40 -34.67
CA ILE A 208 -20.49 -27.37 -35.39
C ILE A 208 -21.19 -26.68 -36.55
N TRP A 209 -20.94 -27.18 -37.75
CA TRP A 209 -21.58 -26.71 -38.97
C TRP A 209 -22.35 -27.84 -39.66
N ARG A 210 -23.57 -27.56 -40.11
CA ARG A 210 -24.41 -28.53 -40.81
C ARG A 210 -24.29 -28.36 -42.31
N ARG A 211 -23.98 -29.45 -43.02
CA ARG A 211 -24.00 -29.52 -44.49
C ARG A 211 -24.75 -30.76 -44.93
N ASP A 212 -25.73 -30.57 -45.79
CA ASP A 212 -26.63 -31.64 -46.23
C ASP A 212 -27.29 -32.34 -45.01
N ASN A 213 -27.08 -33.64 -44.87
CA ASN A 213 -27.61 -34.47 -43.77
C ASN A 213 -26.52 -34.85 -42.74
N LEU A 214 -25.42 -34.09 -42.67
CA LEU A 214 -24.30 -34.34 -41.78
C LEU A 214 -23.94 -33.10 -40.96
N TRP A 215 -23.47 -33.34 -39.74
CA TRP A 215 -22.94 -32.35 -38.82
C TRP A 215 -21.42 -32.50 -38.78
N TYR A 216 -20.71 -31.40 -39.01
CA TYR A 216 -19.25 -31.35 -39.01
C TYR A 216 -18.81 -30.55 -37.80
N GLN A 217 -18.11 -31.22 -36.89
CA GLN A 217 -17.49 -30.59 -35.73
C GLN A 217 -16.03 -30.26 -36.06
N PHE A 218 -15.76 -28.96 -36.17
CA PHE A 218 -14.41 -28.42 -36.28
C PHE A 218 -13.86 -28.17 -34.87
N LEU A 219 -12.58 -28.47 -34.70
CA LEU A 219 -11.86 -28.36 -33.43
C LEU A 219 -10.48 -27.76 -33.71
N SER A 220 -10.04 -26.86 -32.85
CA SER A 220 -8.64 -26.44 -32.82
C SER A 220 -7.86 -27.36 -31.89
N VAL A 221 -6.77 -27.95 -32.39
CA VAL A 221 -5.92 -28.88 -31.65
C VAL A 221 -4.48 -28.38 -31.65
N GLY A 222 -3.80 -28.44 -30.50
CA GLY A 222 -2.42 -28.01 -30.33
C GLY A 222 -2.28 -26.72 -29.51
N ILE A 223 -1.09 -26.13 -29.51
CA ILE A 223 -0.78 -24.92 -28.74
C ILE A 223 -1.32 -23.68 -29.47
N CYS A 224 -2.15 -22.89 -28.78
CA CYS A 224 -2.53 -21.54 -29.18
C CYS A 224 -1.67 -20.47 -28.48
N CYS A 225 -1.77 -19.25 -29.00
CA CYS A 225 -1.59 -17.99 -28.28
C CYS A 225 -0.16 -17.62 -27.85
N THR A 226 0.72 -18.59 -27.61
CA THR A 226 2.14 -18.40 -27.25
C THR A 226 3.01 -19.09 -28.28
N TYR A 227 3.21 -18.43 -29.42
CA TYR A 227 3.86 -19.02 -30.58
C TYR A 227 5.37 -18.75 -30.61
N ASN A 228 6.16 -19.81 -30.76
CA ASN A 228 7.55 -19.76 -31.19
C ASN A 228 7.80 -20.53 -32.49
N PRO A 229 7.49 -19.94 -33.66
CA PRO A 229 7.80 -20.51 -34.97
C PRO A 229 9.24 -21.00 -35.19
N ALA A 230 10.21 -20.56 -34.37
CA ALA A 230 11.59 -21.02 -34.49
C ALA A 230 11.87 -22.34 -33.72
N THR A 231 11.08 -22.68 -32.70
CA THR A 231 11.35 -23.83 -31.82
C THR A 231 10.18 -24.77 -31.60
N ASP A 232 8.95 -24.32 -31.80
CA ASP A 232 7.78 -25.16 -31.58
C ASP A 232 7.71 -26.25 -32.65
N PRO A 233 7.48 -27.51 -32.25
CA PRO A 233 7.17 -28.57 -33.20
C PRO A 233 5.92 -28.18 -34.01
N ILE A 234 6.07 -28.11 -35.33
CA ILE A 234 5.02 -27.61 -36.23
C ILE A 234 3.73 -28.46 -36.19
N ASP A 235 3.83 -29.71 -35.75
CA ASP A 235 2.76 -30.66 -35.55
C ASP A 235 2.11 -30.58 -34.15
N GLU A 236 2.70 -29.84 -33.22
CA GLU A 236 2.14 -29.59 -31.88
C GLU A 236 1.45 -28.24 -31.73
N VAL A 237 1.60 -27.33 -32.71
CA VAL A 237 0.90 -26.05 -32.73
C VAL A 237 -0.51 -26.18 -33.29
N TYR A 238 -1.31 -25.14 -33.04
CA TYR A 238 -2.69 -25.05 -33.48
C TYR A 238 -2.91 -25.48 -34.93
N HIS A 239 -3.85 -26.38 -35.12
CA HIS A 239 -4.36 -26.79 -36.43
C HIS A 239 -5.83 -27.18 -36.31
N ILE A 240 -6.56 -27.07 -37.41
CA ILE A 240 -7.99 -27.35 -37.45
C ILE A 240 -8.19 -28.80 -37.89
N VAL A 241 -8.89 -29.56 -37.05
CA VAL A 241 -9.37 -30.91 -37.38
C VAL A 241 -10.89 -30.91 -37.51
N VAL A 242 -11.41 -31.90 -38.23
CA VAL A 242 -12.86 -32.11 -38.37
C VAL A 242 -13.25 -33.56 -38.10
N CYS A 243 -14.36 -33.73 -37.41
CA CYS A 243 -15.12 -34.97 -37.34
C CYS A 243 -16.54 -34.74 -37.87
N ARG A 244 -17.24 -35.81 -38.24
CA ARG A 244 -18.63 -35.73 -38.68
C ARG A 244 -19.54 -36.71 -37.97
N SER A 245 -20.83 -36.39 -37.91
CA SER A 245 -21.89 -37.24 -37.39
C SER A 245 -23.15 -37.11 -38.24
N ASP A 246 -24.04 -38.09 -38.15
CA ASP A 246 -25.44 -38.01 -38.61
C ASP A 246 -26.40 -37.51 -37.51
N ASN A 247 -25.85 -37.10 -36.36
CA ASN A 247 -26.58 -36.56 -35.23
C ASN A 247 -25.84 -35.33 -34.67
N PRO A 248 -26.51 -34.19 -34.41
CA PRO A 248 -25.88 -33.01 -33.80
C PRO A 248 -25.22 -33.30 -32.45
N ALA A 249 -25.70 -34.32 -31.71
CA ALA A 249 -25.16 -34.74 -30.42
C ALA A 249 -24.03 -35.78 -30.50
N GLY A 250 -23.63 -36.17 -31.72
CA GLY A 250 -22.66 -37.23 -31.96
C GLY A 250 -23.28 -38.65 -31.90
N PRO A 251 -22.42 -39.69 -31.90
CA PRO A 251 -20.96 -39.62 -31.85
C PRO A 251 -20.36 -39.05 -33.14
N TYR A 252 -19.30 -38.27 -32.99
CA TYR A 252 -18.53 -37.72 -34.10
C TYR A 252 -17.36 -38.65 -34.44
N VAL A 253 -17.14 -38.89 -35.74
CA VAL A 253 -16.02 -39.70 -36.23
C VAL A 253 -15.24 -38.98 -37.31
N ASP A 254 -13.94 -39.23 -37.36
CA ASP A 254 -13.07 -38.70 -38.41
C ASP A 254 -13.27 -39.45 -39.76
N LYS A 255 -12.50 -39.06 -40.79
CA LYS A 255 -12.55 -39.68 -42.12
C LYS A 255 -12.23 -41.19 -42.11
N ASN A 256 -11.47 -41.65 -41.14
CA ASN A 256 -11.07 -43.06 -40.99
C ASN A 256 -12.02 -43.85 -40.06
N GLY A 257 -13.03 -43.19 -39.49
CA GLY A 257 -14.00 -43.79 -38.59
C GLY A 257 -13.55 -43.84 -37.12
N VAL A 258 -12.49 -43.12 -36.74
CA VAL A 258 -12.04 -43.02 -35.34
C VAL A 258 -12.93 -42.02 -34.60
N SER A 259 -13.37 -42.39 -33.39
CA SER A 259 -14.21 -41.52 -32.56
C SER A 259 -13.47 -40.26 -32.14
N CYS A 260 -14.12 -39.10 -32.25
CA CYS A 260 -13.59 -37.82 -31.79
C CYS A 260 -13.39 -37.79 -30.26
N THR A 261 -14.11 -38.62 -29.49
CA THR A 261 -13.89 -38.84 -28.06
C THR A 261 -12.76 -39.84 -27.75
N SER A 262 -12.04 -40.29 -28.77
CA SER A 262 -10.91 -41.22 -28.66
C SER A 262 -9.72 -40.74 -29.48
N GLY A 263 -9.57 -39.42 -29.64
CA GLY A 263 -8.49 -38.78 -30.39
C GLY A 263 -8.66 -38.80 -31.91
N GLY A 264 -9.86 -39.11 -32.43
CA GLY A 264 -10.17 -38.98 -33.85
C GLY A 264 -10.24 -37.51 -34.27
N GLY A 265 -9.80 -37.21 -35.49
CA GLY A 265 -9.87 -35.88 -36.08
C GLY A 265 -9.15 -35.84 -37.41
N THR A 266 -9.82 -35.42 -38.48
CA THR A 266 -9.17 -35.25 -39.79
C THR A 266 -8.67 -33.82 -39.93
N THR A 267 -7.36 -33.61 -39.97
CA THR A 267 -6.77 -32.29 -40.22
C THR A 267 -7.25 -31.73 -41.55
N VAL A 268 -7.84 -30.54 -41.52
CA VAL A 268 -8.34 -29.81 -42.70
C VAL A 268 -7.55 -28.54 -42.99
N LEU A 269 -6.90 -27.97 -41.96
CA LEU A 269 -6.00 -26.84 -42.10
C LEU A 269 -4.91 -26.93 -41.04
N ALA A 270 -3.65 -26.81 -41.45
CA ALA A 270 -2.51 -26.75 -40.55
C ALA A 270 -1.54 -25.67 -41.04
N SER A 271 -0.47 -25.40 -40.28
CA SER A 271 0.56 -24.45 -40.70
C SER A 271 1.11 -24.76 -42.09
N HIS A 272 1.16 -23.76 -42.98
CA HIS A 272 1.64 -23.88 -44.35
C HIS A 272 2.04 -22.50 -44.90
N ASP A 273 3.03 -22.46 -45.80
CA ASP A 273 3.53 -21.22 -46.39
C ASP A 273 3.83 -20.16 -45.31
N ASN A 274 3.09 -19.05 -45.30
CA ASN A 274 3.18 -18.01 -44.29
C ASN A 274 2.07 -18.07 -43.22
N ILE A 275 1.25 -19.11 -43.22
CA ILE A 275 0.14 -19.31 -42.28
C ILE A 275 0.65 -20.21 -41.16
N TYR A 276 0.80 -19.66 -39.95
CA TYR A 276 1.27 -20.41 -38.79
C TYR A 276 0.17 -20.54 -37.73
N ALA A 277 0.00 -21.76 -37.22
CA ALA A 277 -0.92 -22.11 -36.16
C ALA A 277 -2.39 -21.65 -36.37
N PRO A 278 -3.05 -22.03 -37.50
CA PRO A 278 -4.42 -21.61 -37.76
C PRO A 278 -5.45 -22.29 -36.84
N GLY A 279 -6.41 -21.52 -36.31
CA GLY A 279 -7.54 -22.04 -35.53
C GLY A 279 -8.53 -20.97 -35.05
N GLY A 280 -9.27 -21.24 -33.96
CA GLY A 280 -10.35 -20.39 -33.46
C GLY A 280 -11.45 -20.19 -34.52
N GLN A 281 -11.80 -21.28 -35.20
CA GLN A 281 -12.51 -21.26 -36.46
C GLN A 281 -14.04 -21.27 -36.35
N GLY A 282 -14.68 -20.87 -37.45
CA GLY A 282 -16.08 -21.19 -37.71
C GLY A 282 -16.41 -21.20 -39.19
N VAL A 283 -17.63 -21.65 -39.51
CA VAL A 283 -18.07 -21.86 -40.89
C VAL A 283 -19.47 -21.30 -41.09
N PHE A 284 -19.66 -20.55 -42.16
CA PHE A 284 -20.98 -20.11 -42.62
C PHE A 284 -21.10 -20.21 -44.14
N THR A 285 -22.34 -20.23 -44.64
CA THR A 285 -22.61 -20.24 -46.07
C THR A 285 -22.92 -18.83 -46.56
N ASP A 286 -22.11 -18.34 -47.50
CA ASP A 286 -22.31 -17.06 -48.18
C ASP A 286 -22.89 -17.27 -49.59
N PRO A 287 -23.92 -16.51 -50.00
CA PRO A 287 -24.51 -16.64 -51.34
C PRO A 287 -23.55 -16.37 -52.51
N ALA A 288 -22.53 -15.54 -52.33
CA ALA A 288 -21.56 -15.17 -53.36
C ALA A 288 -20.29 -16.04 -53.31
N HIS A 289 -19.87 -16.48 -52.12
CA HIS A 289 -18.60 -17.19 -51.92
C HIS A 289 -18.74 -18.69 -51.63
N GLY A 290 -19.96 -19.20 -51.44
CA GLY A 290 -20.19 -20.58 -51.01
C GLY A 290 -19.90 -20.75 -49.52
N ASP A 291 -19.44 -21.92 -49.10
CA ASP A 291 -19.11 -22.15 -47.69
C ASP A 291 -17.75 -21.54 -47.36
N VAL A 292 -17.74 -20.67 -46.34
CA VAL A 292 -16.58 -19.89 -45.92
C VAL A 292 -16.13 -20.40 -44.56
N LEU A 293 -14.88 -20.87 -44.49
CA LEU A 293 -14.16 -21.12 -43.25
C LEU A 293 -13.44 -19.83 -42.86
N TYR A 294 -13.79 -19.26 -41.70
CA TYR A 294 -13.04 -18.16 -41.09
C TYR A 294 -12.23 -18.70 -39.90
N TYR A 295 -11.07 -18.10 -39.65
CA TYR A 295 -10.12 -18.49 -38.61
C TYR A 295 -9.11 -17.37 -38.37
N HIS A 296 -8.40 -17.42 -37.25
CA HIS A 296 -7.21 -16.60 -37.01
C HIS A 296 -5.94 -17.44 -37.23
N TYR A 297 -4.82 -16.78 -37.51
CA TYR A 297 -3.51 -17.41 -37.67
C TYR A 297 -2.40 -16.36 -37.47
N LEU A 298 -1.18 -16.82 -37.21
CA LEU A 298 0.02 -16.00 -37.21
C LEU A 298 0.62 -15.92 -38.62
N ASP A 299 0.68 -14.73 -39.22
CA ASP A 299 1.29 -14.54 -40.54
C ASP A 299 2.82 -14.43 -40.46
N LEU A 300 3.52 -15.43 -41.00
CA LEU A 300 4.98 -15.50 -40.99
C LEU A 300 5.67 -14.44 -41.86
N ASN A 301 4.98 -13.88 -42.87
CA ASN A 301 5.57 -12.84 -43.72
C ASN A 301 5.71 -11.51 -42.98
N ILE A 302 4.89 -11.30 -41.97
CA ILE A 302 5.02 -10.19 -41.02
C ILE A 302 5.72 -10.63 -39.71
N TYR A 303 6.13 -11.90 -39.64
CA TYR A 303 6.90 -12.52 -38.55
C TYR A 303 8.43 -12.40 -38.75
N SER A 304 9.02 -11.32 -38.26
CA SER A 304 10.46 -11.21 -37.91
C SER A 304 10.84 -12.13 -36.73
N THR A 305 12.04 -12.72 -36.71
CA THR A 305 12.60 -13.47 -35.54
C THR A 305 12.81 -12.61 -34.27
N SER A 306 12.39 -11.35 -34.31
CA SER A 306 12.21 -10.42 -33.18
C SER A 306 10.74 -10.32 -32.74
N LEU A 307 9.95 -11.38 -32.95
CA LEU A 307 8.55 -11.49 -32.54
C LEU A 307 8.41 -12.76 -31.72
N HIS A 308 8.50 -12.61 -30.41
CA HIS A 308 7.44 -13.19 -29.60
C HIS A 308 6.48 -12.06 -29.34
N ASN A 309 5.19 -12.36 -29.53
CA ASN A 309 4.05 -11.48 -29.37
C ASN A 309 3.81 -10.54 -30.58
N TYR A 310 3.11 -11.06 -31.58
CA TYR A 310 2.22 -10.23 -32.39
C TYR A 310 0.87 -10.16 -31.64
N GLU A 311 0.70 -9.15 -30.80
CA GLU A 311 -0.60 -8.45 -30.73
C GLU A 311 -0.53 -7.26 -31.70
N TYR A 312 -1.53 -7.16 -32.59
CA TYR A 312 -2.00 -6.03 -33.42
C TYR A 312 -1.01 -5.27 -34.36
N PRO A 313 -1.48 -4.71 -35.51
CA PRO A 313 -0.61 -4.19 -36.57
C PRO A 313 0.15 -2.91 -36.19
N LYS A 314 1.44 -2.95 -36.51
CA LYS A 314 2.52 -2.00 -36.21
C LYS A 314 2.26 -0.54 -36.61
N GLN A 315 2.55 0.31 -35.63
CA GLN A 315 3.15 1.64 -35.76
C GLN A 315 4.29 1.62 -36.82
N ARG A 316 4.29 2.64 -37.69
CA ARG A 316 5.26 2.88 -38.77
C ARG A 316 6.71 2.52 -38.41
N ASP A 317 7.41 1.95 -39.39
CA ASP A 317 8.87 1.72 -39.40
C ASP A 317 9.66 2.82 -38.66
N ILE A 318 10.32 2.45 -37.56
CA ILE A 318 11.47 3.17 -37.01
C ILE A 318 12.63 2.17 -36.94
N PRO A 319 13.77 2.44 -37.59
CA PRO A 319 14.87 1.48 -37.73
C PRO A 319 15.49 1.06 -36.39
N ALA A 320 15.75 -0.23 -36.25
CA ALA A 320 16.74 -0.76 -35.31
C ALA A 320 18.08 -0.02 -35.55
N ASN A 321 18.57 0.67 -34.52
CA ASN A 321 19.68 1.64 -34.48
C ASN A 321 19.39 3.12 -34.74
N SER A 322 18.18 3.61 -34.48
CA SER A 322 17.95 5.08 -34.50
C SER A 322 16.95 5.64 -33.48
N ILE A 323 16.94 5.14 -32.25
CA ILE A 323 16.75 6.06 -31.11
C ILE A 323 18.12 6.20 -30.47
N ARG A 324 18.93 7.10 -31.03
CA ARG A 324 19.93 7.74 -30.20
C ARG A 324 19.13 8.50 -29.14
N PHE A 325 19.07 7.98 -27.92
CA PHE A 325 18.72 8.82 -26.79
C PHE A 325 19.68 10.01 -26.86
N ASN A 326 19.16 11.19 -27.18
CA ASN A 326 19.98 12.38 -27.22
C ASN A 326 20.30 12.69 -25.76
N MET A 327 21.39 12.09 -25.27
CA MET A 327 21.91 12.25 -23.92
C MET A 327 22.51 13.64 -23.79
N SER A 328 21.66 14.65 -23.82
CA SER A 328 22.02 15.96 -23.30
C SER A 328 21.24 16.21 -22.02
N THR A 329 22.03 16.28 -20.95
CA THR A 329 21.72 16.80 -19.61
C THR A 329 21.24 15.77 -18.58
N SER A 330 22.19 15.48 -17.68
CA SER A 330 22.11 14.90 -16.32
C SER A 330 21.83 13.40 -16.16
N ASN A 331 22.92 12.62 -16.14
CA ASN A 331 23.23 11.48 -15.24
C ASN A 331 22.20 10.34 -15.11
N ALA A 332 21.96 9.57 -16.17
CA ALA A 332 21.10 8.36 -16.11
C ALA A 332 21.87 7.04 -15.90
N HIS A 333 23.14 6.95 -16.32
CA HIS A 333 23.94 5.72 -16.20
C HIS A 333 25.33 6.04 -15.65
N SER A 334 25.78 5.29 -14.65
CA SER A 334 27.08 5.48 -14.00
C SER A 334 28.24 4.82 -14.74
N CYS A 335 27.98 3.92 -15.69
CA CYS A 335 29.01 3.33 -16.56
C CYS A 335 28.45 2.96 -17.95
N VAL A 336 29.34 2.64 -18.89
CA VAL A 336 28.98 2.28 -20.27
C VAL A 336 28.22 0.94 -20.37
N HIS A 337 28.40 0.08 -19.37
CA HIS A 337 27.75 -1.23 -19.33
C HIS A 337 26.29 -1.10 -18.90
N CYS A 338 25.98 -0.32 -17.86
CA CYS A 338 24.60 -0.18 -17.38
C CYS A 338 23.67 0.55 -18.36
N GLN A 339 24.20 1.19 -19.41
CA GLN A 339 23.40 1.74 -20.52
C GLN A 339 22.63 0.66 -21.31
N LYS A 340 23.06 -0.60 -21.21
CA LYS A 340 22.35 -1.74 -21.81
C LYS A 340 21.15 -2.20 -20.96
N LEU A 341 21.04 -1.76 -19.70
CA LEU A 341 19.93 -2.14 -18.84
C LEU A 341 18.70 -1.33 -19.24
N VAL A 342 17.68 -2.03 -19.73
CA VAL A 342 16.36 -1.49 -20.06
C VAL A 342 15.34 -2.26 -19.24
N LEU A 343 14.45 -1.55 -18.55
CA LEU A 343 13.26 -2.16 -17.95
C LEU A 343 12.23 -2.35 -19.05
N ASP A 344 12.00 -3.59 -19.44
CA ASP A 344 11.11 -3.95 -20.55
C ASP A 344 9.89 -4.72 -20.03
N LEU A 345 8.71 -4.11 -20.14
CA LEU A 345 7.44 -4.74 -19.75
C LEU A 345 6.79 -5.54 -20.89
N ILE A 346 7.37 -5.55 -22.09
CA ILE A 346 6.85 -6.29 -23.25
C ILE A 346 7.15 -7.79 -23.12
N ASP A 347 8.26 -8.16 -22.47
CA ASP A 347 8.82 -9.52 -22.52
C ASP A 347 8.82 -10.29 -21.17
N GLY A 348 8.21 -9.76 -20.10
CA GLY A 348 8.69 -10.06 -18.74
C GLY A 348 7.69 -10.46 -17.65
N TRP A 349 6.57 -11.13 -17.94
CA TRP A 349 5.74 -11.74 -16.88
C TRP A 349 5.81 -13.26 -16.99
N PHE A 350 6.66 -13.88 -16.17
CA PHE A 350 6.74 -15.33 -16.03
C PHE A 350 6.11 -15.75 -14.70
N ASP A 351 4.95 -16.38 -14.74
CA ASP A 351 4.45 -17.18 -13.61
C ASP A 351 5.23 -18.50 -13.59
N TYR A 352 6.38 -18.53 -12.92
CA TYR A 352 7.13 -19.77 -12.71
C TYR A 352 6.78 -20.39 -11.36
N VAL A 353 6.04 -21.50 -11.37
CA VAL A 353 5.88 -22.38 -10.20
C VAL A 353 6.99 -23.43 -10.24
N GLY A 354 8.13 -23.12 -9.64
CA GLY A 354 9.20 -24.08 -9.41
C GLY A 354 9.07 -24.79 -8.06
N ASP A 355 9.56 -26.03 -7.98
CA ASP A 355 9.56 -27.02 -6.87
C ASP A 355 10.06 -26.58 -5.47
N SER A 356 10.11 -25.27 -5.17
CA SER A 356 10.50 -24.71 -3.87
C SER A 356 9.46 -23.79 -3.22
N GLY A 357 8.26 -23.65 -3.79
CA GLY A 357 7.12 -23.06 -3.08
C GLY A 357 7.23 -21.56 -2.79
N ILE A 358 7.84 -20.76 -3.68
CA ILE A 358 7.78 -19.28 -3.63
C ILE A 358 7.46 -18.75 -5.04
N PRO A 359 6.44 -17.91 -5.23
CA PRO A 359 6.17 -17.25 -6.51
C PRO A 359 7.21 -16.13 -6.73
N ASN A 360 7.84 -16.06 -7.90
CA ASN A 360 8.72 -14.95 -8.26
C ASN A 360 8.23 -14.32 -9.58
N ASN A 361 7.43 -13.25 -9.47
CA ASN A 361 7.20 -12.33 -10.58
C ASN A 361 8.51 -11.59 -10.83
N GLY A 362 9.04 -11.55 -12.06
CA GLY A 362 10.27 -10.82 -12.30
C GLY A 362 10.72 -10.68 -13.75
N LEU A 363 11.60 -9.69 -13.97
CA LEU A 363 12.10 -9.26 -15.26
C LEU A 363 13.49 -9.85 -15.53
N ILE A 364 13.62 -10.58 -16.63
CA ILE A 364 14.92 -11.05 -17.13
C ILE A 364 15.53 -9.94 -17.98
N PHE A 365 16.75 -9.53 -17.68
CA PHE A 365 17.48 -8.57 -18.51
C PHE A 365 18.38 -9.30 -19.50
N ASP A 366 18.50 -8.80 -20.73
CA ASP A 366 19.58 -9.18 -21.65
C ASP A 366 20.92 -8.55 -21.19
N PHE A 367 21.34 -8.97 -20.00
CA PHE A 367 22.48 -8.44 -19.27
C PHE A 367 23.22 -9.61 -18.60
N SER A 368 24.22 -10.14 -19.30
CA SER A 368 24.93 -11.37 -18.92
C SER A 368 25.73 -11.22 -17.62
N LEU A 369 26.10 -12.35 -17.01
CA LEU A 369 27.03 -12.36 -15.87
C LEU A 369 28.37 -11.72 -16.23
N ILE A 370 28.78 -11.75 -17.50
CA ILE A 370 29.95 -11.03 -18.00
C ILE A 370 29.74 -9.52 -17.93
N ASP A 371 28.58 -9.02 -18.37
CA ASP A 371 28.24 -7.59 -18.29
C ASP A 371 28.11 -7.12 -16.82
N VAL A 372 27.53 -7.95 -15.93
CA VAL A 372 27.46 -7.69 -14.48
C VAL A 372 28.85 -7.51 -13.88
N LYS A 373 29.79 -8.42 -14.18
CA LYS A 373 31.16 -8.33 -13.67
C LYS A 373 31.90 -7.09 -14.17
N ARG A 374 31.73 -6.75 -15.45
CA ARG A 374 32.37 -5.57 -16.05
C ARG A 374 31.81 -4.28 -15.45
N ALA A 375 30.50 -4.18 -15.34
CA ALA A 375 29.84 -3.04 -14.71
C ALA A 375 30.27 -2.87 -13.23
N TYR A 376 30.39 -3.97 -12.48
CA TYR A 376 30.88 -3.93 -11.10
C TYR A 376 32.35 -3.49 -11.00
N ALA A 377 33.22 -4.04 -11.84
CA ALA A 377 34.64 -3.67 -11.88
C ALA A 377 34.85 -2.19 -12.23
N ASP A 378 33.96 -1.62 -13.03
CA ASP A 378 33.98 -0.20 -13.43
C ASP A 378 33.35 0.74 -12.38
N GLY A 379 32.87 0.22 -11.23
CA GLY A 379 32.27 1.02 -10.17
C GLY A 379 30.87 1.54 -10.50
N CYS A 380 30.06 0.74 -11.21
CA CYS A 380 28.67 1.07 -11.50
C CYS A 380 27.86 1.31 -10.21
N LEU A 381 27.43 2.55 -9.98
CA LEU A 381 26.64 2.95 -8.81
C LEU A 381 25.36 2.12 -8.57
N LEU A 382 24.75 1.54 -9.62
CA LEU A 382 23.58 0.66 -9.49
C LEU A 382 23.98 -0.76 -9.07
N LEU A 383 24.99 -1.35 -9.71
CA LEU A 383 25.36 -2.75 -9.46
C LEU A 383 26.35 -2.94 -8.30
N GLU A 384 27.09 -1.91 -7.90
CA GLU A 384 28.00 -1.97 -6.75
C GLU A 384 27.30 -2.44 -5.46
N PRO A 385 26.18 -1.82 -5.00
CA PRO A 385 25.52 -2.27 -3.77
C PRO A 385 24.92 -3.69 -3.91
N ILE A 386 24.40 -4.03 -5.09
CA ILE A 386 23.80 -5.34 -5.38
C ILE A 386 24.86 -6.45 -5.32
N VAL A 387 25.93 -6.29 -6.09
CA VAL A 387 27.01 -7.29 -6.19
C VAL A 387 27.81 -7.39 -4.88
N SER A 388 28.01 -6.28 -4.18
CA SER A 388 28.66 -6.28 -2.86
C SER A 388 27.89 -7.15 -1.86
N ARG A 389 26.55 -7.07 -1.83
CA ARG A 389 25.72 -7.93 -0.97
C ARG A 389 25.81 -9.39 -1.38
N TRP A 390 25.79 -9.71 -2.68
CA TRP A 390 25.99 -11.10 -3.14
C TRP A 390 27.34 -11.67 -2.70
N LEU A 391 28.43 -10.91 -2.84
CA LEU A 391 29.78 -11.35 -2.45
C LEU A 391 29.97 -11.47 -0.93
N GLN A 392 29.25 -10.67 -0.13
CA GLN A 392 29.24 -10.80 1.33
C GLN A 392 28.61 -12.14 1.77
N TRP A 393 27.52 -12.54 1.12
CA TRP A 393 26.79 -13.78 1.45
C TRP A 393 27.41 -15.02 0.80
N ASP A 394 27.88 -14.90 -0.44
CA ASP A 394 28.49 -15.98 -1.22
C ASP A 394 29.68 -15.44 -2.03
N LYS A 395 30.87 -15.61 -1.47
CA LYS A 395 32.13 -15.16 -2.10
C LYS A 395 32.37 -15.74 -3.50
N ALA A 396 31.71 -16.85 -3.85
CA ALA A 396 31.84 -17.50 -5.15
C ALA A 396 30.70 -17.14 -6.12
N ALA A 397 29.75 -16.27 -5.74
CA ALA A 397 28.55 -15.96 -6.53
C ALA A 397 28.86 -15.57 -7.98
N LEU A 398 29.91 -14.78 -8.20
CA LEU A 398 30.29 -14.33 -9.55
C LEU A 398 31.14 -15.34 -10.31
N SER A 399 31.94 -16.17 -9.64
CA SER A 399 32.90 -17.08 -10.30
C SER A 399 32.35 -18.49 -10.55
N ARG A 400 31.28 -18.88 -9.84
CA ARG A 400 30.70 -20.24 -9.90
C ARG A 400 30.26 -20.65 -11.31
N TRP A 401 29.85 -19.67 -12.11
CA TRP A 401 29.24 -19.88 -13.42
C TRP A 401 30.11 -19.36 -14.58
N ASP A 402 31.42 -19.22 -14.38
CA ASP A 402 32.34 -18.68 -15.40
C ASP A 402 32.29 -19.44 -16.72
N SER A 403 32.13 -20.76 -16.68
CA SER A 403 32.02 -21.61 -17.87
C SER A 403 30.69 -21.45 -18.62
N ARG A 404 29.69 -20.81 -18.01
CA ARG A 404 28.33 -20.60 -18.54
C ARG A 404 27.91 -19.13 -18.39
N ALA A 405 28.86 -18.20 -18.38
CA ALA A 405 28.60 -16.80 -18.01
C ALA A 405 27.69 -16.05 -19.00
N ASP A 406 27.58 -16.53 -20.24
CA ASP A 406 26.65 -16.00 -21.26
C ASP A 406 25.20 -16.52 -21.07
N GLU A 407 25.04 -17.64 -20.35
CA GLU A 407 23.76 -18.28 -20.06
C GLU A 407 23.14 -17.77 -18.75
N ILE A 408 23.96 -17.20 -17.85
CA ILE A 408 23.51 -16.56 -16.62
C ILE A 408 23.30 -15.07 -16.86
N VAL A 409 22.14 -14.55 -16.47
CA VAL A 409 21.74 -13.14 -16.67
C VAL A 409 21.23 -12.50 -15.40
N LEU A 410 21.20 -11.16 -15.39
CA LEU A 410 20.57 -10.39 -14.34
C LEU A 410 19.04 -10.56 -14.38
N PHE A 411 18.42 -10.70 -13.22
CA PHE A 411 16.97 -10.80 -13.05
C PHE A 411 16.52 -9.84 -11.95
N ALA A 412 15.38 -9.16 -12.12
CA ALA A 412 14.74 -8.35 -11.07
C ALA A 412 13.46 -9.04 -10.61
N ASN A 413 13.38 -9.38 -9.32
CA ASN A 413 12.13 -9.76 -8.69
C ASN A 413 11.27 -8.50 -8.50
N ILE A 414 10.03 -8.52 -8.93
CA ILE A 414 9.10 -7.39 -8.83
C ILE A 414 7.95 -7.74 -7.89
N ASP A 415 7.40 -6.74 -7.20
CA ASP A 415 6.23 -6.96 -6.35
C ASP A 415 4.96 -7.16 -7.18
N ASN A 416 3.97 -7.85 -6.62
CA ASN A 416 2.67 -8.03 -7.25
C ASN A 416 1.77 -6.87 -6.81
N PRO A 417 1.44 -5.89 -7.69
CA PRO A 417 0.68 -4.73 -7.26
C PRO A 417 -0.73 -5.15 -6.80
N VAL A 418 -1.13 -4.58 -5.67
CA VAL A 418 -2.50 -4.62 -5.14
C VAL A 418 -3.48 -4.29 -6.27
N ILE A 419 -4.45 -5.17 -6.49
CA ILE A 419 -5.58 -4.93 -7.38
C ILE A 419 -6.38 -3.77 -6.77
N ASP A 420 -6.23 -2.58 -7.32
CA ASP A 420 -7.22 -1.52 -7.16
C ASP A 420 -8.48 -1.98 -7.90
N MET A 421 -9.43 -2.53 -7.13
CA MET A 421 -10.63 -3.24 -7.60
C MET A 421 -11.61 -2.38 -8.42
N GLU A 422 -11.28 -1.11 -8.66
CA GLU A 422 -12.08 -0.19 -9.48
C GLU A 422 -11.48 0.08 -10.88
N ASN A 423 -10.19 -0.20 -11.14
CA ASN A 423 -9.49 0.33 -12.32
C ASN A 423 -8.65 -0.67 -13.14
N ASP A 424 -8.53 -1.93 -12.70
CA ASP A 424 -7.87 -3.05 -13.41
C ASP A 424 -6.59 -2.70 -14.20
N THR A 425 -5.57 -2.21 -13.49
CA THR A 425 -4.24 -1.96 -14.07
C THR A 425 -3.14 -2.53 -13.20
N GLN A 426 -2.21 -3.27 -13.80
CA GLN A 426 -0.96 -3.68 -13.16
C GLN A 426 0.01 -2.50 -13.16
N ASP A 427 0.30 -1.94 -11.99
CA ASP A 427 1.23 -0.83 -11.78
C ASP A 427 2.59 -1.34 -11.30
N LEU A 428 3.70 -1.01 -11.98
CA LEU A 428 5.03 -1.38 -11.47
C LEU A 428 5.47 -0.36 -10.41
N THR A 429 5.28 -0.70 -9.14
CA THR A 429 5.61 0.16 -7.99
C THR A 429 6.98 -0.15 -7.38
N GLU A 430 7.40 -1.42 -7.38
CA GLU A 430 8.59 -1.90 -6.66
C GLU A 430 9.30 -3.09 -7.34
N ILE A 431 10.63 -3.11 -7.25
CA ILE A 431 11.54 -4.21 -7.54
C ILE A 431 12.03 -4.74 -6.19
N GLN A 432 11.50 -5.88 -5.73
CA GLN A 432 11.84 -6.50 -4.45
C GLN A 432 13.32 -6.91 -4.33
N GLY A 433 14.02 -7.13 -5.45
CA GLY A 433 15.45 -7.41 -5.43
C GLY A 433 16.03 -7.92 -6.75
N PHE A 434 17.30 -7.63 -7.01
CA PHE A 434 18.03 -8.22 -8.14
C PHE A 434 18.69 -9.55 -7.78
N CYS A 435 18.68 -10.49 -8.71
CA CYS A 435 19.22 -11.84 -8.58
C CYS A 435 19.87 -12.32 -9.91
N LEU A 436 20.38 -13.55 -9.94
CA LEU A 436 20.97 -14.19 -11.12
C LEU A 436 20.07 -15.33 -11.61
N TRP A 437 19.78 -15.35 -12.90
CA TRP A 437 18.91 -16.33 -13.55
C TRP A 437 19.67 -17.18 -14.57
N ASP A 438 19.46 -18.50 -14.53
CA ASP A 438 19.95 -19.44 -15.54
C ASP A 438 18.89 -19.59 -16.63
N LYS A 439 19.16 -19.02 -17.82
CA LYS A 439 18.24 -19.06 -18.97
C LYS A 439 18.01 -20.46 -19.52
N VAL A 440 18.91 -21.40 -19.27
CA VAL A 440 18.79 -22.79 -19.77
C VAL A 440 18.01 -23.65 -18.79
N ALA A 441 18.33 -23.53 -17.50
CA ALA A 441 17.65 -24.30 -16.46
C ALA A 441 16.33 -23.66 -16.01
N MET A 442 16.01 -22.46 -16.52
CA MET A 442 14.82 -21.67 -16.20
C MET A 442 14.60 -21.54 -14.69
N LYS A 443 15.67 -21.22 -13.97
CA LYS A 443 15.62 -21.05 -12.52
C LYS A 443 16.65 -20.04 -12.04
N ARG A 444 16.33 -19.47 -10.88
CA ARG A 444 17.26 -18.66 -10.10
C ARG A 444 18.45 -19.49 -9.61
N VAL A 445 19.65 -18.90 -9.63
CA VAL A 445 20.90 -19.59 -9.25
C VAL A 445 21.67 -18.97 -8.08
N ASP A 446 21.32 -17.75 -7.69
CA ASP A 446 21.83 -17.11 -6.49
C ASP A 446 20.96 -17.43 -5.27
N LYS A 447 21.53 -17.28 -4.06
CA LYS A 447 20.85 -17.57 -2.80
C LYS A 447 20.08 -16.39 -2.22
N VAL A 448 20.41 -15.16 -2.61
CA VAL A 448 19.94 -13.93 -1.94
C VAL A 448 19.71 -12.83 -2.96
N ALA A 449 18.48 -12.28 -2.97
CA ALA A 449 18.13 -11.17 -3.86
C ALA A 449 18.60 -9.89 -3.16
N ALA A 450 19.15 -8.94 -3.90
CA ALA A 450 19.80 -7.77 -3.33
C ALA A 450 19.31 -6.47 -3.98
N GLY A 451 19.11 -5.46 -3.14
CA GLY A 451 18.68 -4.11 -3.53
C GLY A 451 17.19 -4.08 -3.87
N CYS A 452 16.37 -3.72 -2.89
CA CYS A 452 14.96 -3.43 -3.12
C CYS A 452 14.84 -1.98 -3.63
N PHE A 453 14.08 -1.76 -4.71
CA PHE A 453 13.96 -0.45 -5.35
C PHE A 453 12.51 -0.09 -5.65
N HIS A 454 12.10 1.12 -5.29
CA HIS A 454 10.84 1.70 -5.80
C HIS A 454 11.04 2.29 -7.19
N VAL A 455 10.02 2.18 -8.04
CA VAL A 455 10.04 2.62 -9.44
C VAL A 455 9.13 3.83 -9.58
N PHE A 456 9.56 4.87 -10.33
CA PHE A 456 8.80 6.11 -10.57
C PHE A 456 8.86 6.56 -12.04
N ALA A 457 7.79 7.19 -12.54
CA ALA A 457 7.78 7.85 -13.85
C ALA A 457 7.34 9.32 -13.77
N ASP A 458 7.94 10.19 -14.59
CA ASP A 458 7.50 11.58 -14.70
C ASP A 458 6.11 11.66 -15.36
N ALA A 459 5.21 12.54 -14.91
CA ALA A 459 3.82 12.55 -15.38
C ALA A 459 3.61 12.81 -16.89
N GLY A 460 4.63 13.34 -17.58
CA GLY A 460 4.61 13.54 -19.04
C GLY A 460 5.45 12.50 -19.81
N ASP A 461 6.05 11.54 -19.12
CA ASP A 461 6.82 10.44 -19.72
C ASP A 461 5.86 9.30 -20.12
N PRO A 462 6.04 8.63 -21.26
CA PRO A 462 5.22 7.47 -21.64
C PRO A 462 5.15 6.37 -20.57
N ALA A 463 6.19 6.21 -19.76
CA ALA A 463 6.21 5.25 -18.66
C ALA A 463 5.13 5.51 -17.59
N ALA A 464 4.60 6.74 -17.53
CA ALA A 464 3.62 7.19 -16.54
C ALA A 464 2.27 6.44 -16.61
N ASP A 465 1.99 5.78 -17.72
CA ASP A 465 0.78 4.97 -17.94
C ASP A 465 0.89 3.57 -17.30
N TYR A 466 2.11 3.10 -17.05
CA TYR A 466 2.43 1.77 -16.51
C TYR A 466 3.11 1.81 -15.14
N VAL A 467 3.63 2.98 -14.78
CA VAL A 467 4.18 3.33 -13.47
C VAL A 467 3.40 4.55 -13.01
N ARG A 468 2.34 4.38 -12.21
CA ARG A 468 1.45 5.45 -11.73
C ARG A 468 2.06 6.21 -10.56
N THR A 469 3.05 5.62 -9.92
CA THR A 469 3.90 6.30 -8.96
C THR A 469 4.61 7.47 -9.66
N ARG A 470 4.76 8.59 -8.96
CA ARG A 470 5.42 9.78 -9.50
C ARG A 470 6.67 10.07 -8.67
N PRO A 471 7.73 10.63 -9.24
CA PRO A 471 8.84 11.10 -8.44
C PRO A 471 8.33 12.23 -7.54
N ILE A 472 8.87 12.27 -6.32
CA ILE A 472 8.67 13.39 -5.40
C ILE A 472 9.07 14.67 -6.14
N ALA A 473 8.17 15.66 -6.15
CA ALA A 473 8.44 16.90 -6.84
C ALA A 473 9.67 17.57 -6.22
N ARG A 474 10.69 17.83 -7.03
CA ARG A 474 11.91 18.52 -6.58
C ARG A 474 11.58 19.92 -6.04
N ARG A 475 10.52 20.54 -6.57
CA ARG A 475 9.97 21.81 -6.11
C ARG A 475 8.55 21.64 -5.55
N PRO A 476 8.34 21.91 -4.25
CA PRO A 476 7.02 21.83 -3.61
C PRO A 476 5.97 22.81 -4.15
N ASP A 477 6.41 23.89 -4.81
CA ASP A 477 5.55 24.94 -5.34
C ASP A 477 5.10 24.73 -6.78
N SER A 478 5.05 23.47 -7.23
CA SER A 478 4.62 23.14 -8.59
C SER A 478 3.15 23.57 -8.84
N PRO A 479 2.84 24.21 -9.98
CA PRO A 479 1.46 24.56 -10.33
C PRO A 479 0.52 23.34 -10.34
N GLY A 480 1.02 22.18 -10.77
CA GLY A 480 0.25 20.93 -10.79
C GLY A 480 -0.20 20.49 -9.40
N PHE A 481 0.67 20.59 -8.39
CA PHE A 481 0.31 20.27 -7.00
C PHE A 481 -0.74 21.24 -6.46
N PHE A 482 -0.55 22.55 -6.64
CA PHE A 482 -1.52 23.55 -6.17
C PHE A 482 -2.89 23.45 -6.85
N ASN A 483 -2.93 23.13 -8.14
CA ASN A 483 -4.19 22.92 -8.85
C ASN A 483 -4.95 21.71 -8.30
N ARG A 484 -4.25 20.59 -8.02
CA ARG A 484 -4.87 19.42 -7.35
C ARG A 484 -5.36 19.78 -5.95
N ALA A 485 -4.51 20.43 -5.15
CA ALA A 485 -4.85 20.84 -3.79
C ALA A 485 -6.09 21.74 -3.76
N ARG A 486 -6.17 22.74 -4.66
CA ARG A 486 -7.32 23.63 -4.78
C ARG A 486 -8.58 22.88 -5.18
N LYS A 487 -8.51 22.07 -6.25
CA LYS A 487 -9.64 21.27 -6.72
C LYS A 487 -10.20 20.38 -5.60
N TYR A 488 -9.33 19.68 -4.88
CA TYR A 488 -9.76 18.84 -3.77
C TYR A 488 -10.37 19.65 -2.61
N LEU A 489 -9.81 20.80 -2.27
CA LEU A 489 -10.42 21.67 -1.25
C LEU A 489 -11.81 22.14 -1.69
N ASP A 490 -11.98 22.52 -2.96
CA ASP A 490 -13.29 22.91 -3.50
C ASP A 490 -14.29 21.74 -3.46
N ASP A 491 -13.88 20.56 -3.93
CA ASP A 491 -14.71 19.34 -3.91
C ASP A 491 -15.09 18.96 -2.48
N CYS A 492 -14.16 19.06 -1.53
CA CYS A 492 -14.39 18.77 -0.11
C CYS A 492 -15.27 19.81 0.60
N LEU A 493 -15.48 21.00 0.00
CA LEU A 493 -16.30 22.09 0.54
C LEU A 493 -17.69 22.19 -0.12
N GLN A 494 -17.96 21.46 -1.21
CA GLN A 494 -19.27 21.48 -1.88
C GLN A 494 -20.28 20.54 -1.19
N GLU A 495 -21.54 20.98 -1.05
CA GLU A 495 -22.61 20.39 -0.21
C GLU A 495 -23.15 19.01 -0.65
N ALA A 496 -22.64 18.40 -1.72
CA ALA A 496 -23.19 17.16 -2.26
C ALA A 496 -22.11 16.11 -2.51
N GLY A 497 -21.78 15.30 -1.51
CA GLY A 497 -20.90 14.14 -1.67
C GLY A 497 -20.33 13.54 -0.39
N VAL A 498 -19.43 12.56 -0.58
CA VAL A 498 -18.77 11.63 0.37
C VAL A 498 -18.28 12.25 1.70
N HIS A 499 -18.11 13.57 1.80
CA HIS A 499 -17.60 14.28 2.98
C HIS A 499 -18.66 15.19 3.67
N ALA A 500 -19.89 14.71 3.88
CA ALA A 500 -21.00 15.49 4.46
C ALA A 500 -20.64 16.16 5.82
N GLU A 501 -19.81 15.52 6.64
CA GLU A 501 -19.37 16.05 7.94
C GLU A 501 -18.40 17.24 7.83
N CYS A 502 -17.68 17.36 6.70
CA CYS A 502 -16.72 18.44 6.43
C CYS A 502 -17.37 19.80 6.14
N ASN A 503 -18.67 19.81 5.83
CA ASN A 503 -19.42 21.01 5.48
C ASN A 503 -20.36 21.48 6.60
N SER A 504 -20.39 20.78 7.74
CA SER A 504 -21.15 21.21 8.90
C SER A 504 -20.54 22.49 9.48
N SER A 505 -21.06 23.63 9.04
CA SER A 505 -20.59 24.98 9.43
C SER A 505 -20.46 25.11 10.94
N ALA A 506 -19.24 25.34 11.43
CA ALA A 506 -18.93 25.47 12.84
C ALA A 506 -18.77 26.94 13.23
N SER A 507 -19.82 27.50 13.84
CA SER A 507 -19.91 28.87 14.40
C SER A 507 -19.70 30.07 13.45
N GLY A 508 -18.97 29.91 12.34
CA GLY A 508 -18.49 31.03 11.51
C GLY A 508 -17.54 31.96 12.26
N LYS A 509 -16.95 31.56 13.39
CA LYS A 509 -16.15 32.48 14.21
C LYS A 509 -14.73 32.57 13.67
N ALA A 510 -14.38 33.74 13.13
CA ALA A 510 -13.02 34.04 12.70
C ALA A 510 -12.12 34.45 13.89
N PRO A 511 -10.80 34.24 13.81
CA PRO A 511 -9.85 34.76 14.79
C PRO A 511 -9.96 36.28 14.93
N THR A 512 -9.55 36.84 16.06
CA THR A 512 -9.65 38.29 16.31
C THR A 512 -8.99 39.11 15.20
N ARG A 513 -7.87 38.62 14.66
CA ARG A 513 -7.10 39.27 13.59
C ARG A 513 -6.61 38.26 12.57
N LEU A 514 -6.50 38.73 11.33
CA LEU A 514 -6.00 37.97 10.19
C LEU A 514 -5.06 38.84 9.35
N LEU A 515 -4.08 38.22 8.70
CA LEU A 515 -3.28 38.82 7.64
C LEU A 515 -4.08 38.79 6.34
N GLU A 516 -4.50 39.96 5.87
CA GLU A 516 -5.16 40.12 4.57
C GLU A 516 -4.09 40.19 3.47
N ILE A 517 -4.26 39.38 2.43
CA ILE A 517 -3.37 39.24 1.28
C ILE A 517 -4.09 39.76 0.03
N ASN A 518 -3.54 40.80 -0.60
CA ASN A 518 -4.06 41.35 -1.85
C ASN A 518 -3.01 41.20 -2.96
N ARG A 519 -3.32 40.49 -4.06
CA ARG A 519 -2.43 40.35 -5.22
C ARG A 519 -2.36 41.67 -6.01
N LEU A 520 -1.16 42.12 -6.36
CA LEU A 520 -0.96 43.34 -7.13
C LEU A 520 -0.90 43.05 -8.64
N PRO A 521 -1.46 43.93 -9.51
CA PRO A 521 -1.49 43.70 -10.97
C PRO A 521 -0.11 43.54 -11.62
N GLN A 522 0.91 44.18 -11.05
CA GLN A 522 2.29 44.16 -11.53
C GLN A 522 3.16 43.04 -10.93
N GLY A 523 2.54 42.07 -10.24
CA GLY A 523 3.22 41.03 -9.47
C GLY A 523 3.52 41.48 -8.03
N GLY A 524 3.44 40.54 -7.08
CA GLY A 524 3.64 40.79 -5.64
C GLY A 524 2.36 40.89 -4.82
N TYR A 525 2.51 41.20 -3.52
CA TYR A 525 1.43 41.20 -2.54
C TYR A 525 1.43 42.49 -1.71
N SER A 526 0.24 43.03 -1.43
CA SER A 526 0.01 43.98 -0.35
C SER A 526 -0.57 43.22 0.85
N LEU A 527 0.03 43.45 2.02
CA LEU A 527 -0.16 42.65 3.23
C LEU A 527 -0.52 43.56 4.40
N ARG A 528 -1.57 43.25 5.15
CA ARG A 528 -1.92 44.03 6.34
C ARG A 528 -2.72 43.22 7.37
N ILE A 529 -2.53 43.54 8.65
CA ILE A 529 -3.30 42.93 9.75
C ILE A 529 -4.63 43.65 9.90
N GLN A 530 -5.72 42.90 9.75
CA GLN A 530 -7.08 43.39 9.92
C GLN A 530 -7.77 42.68 11.08
N LYS A 531 -8.61 43.40 11.82
CA LYS A 531 -9.53 42.77 12.77
C LYS A 531 -10.67 42.12 11.99
N SER A 532 -11.03 40.90 12.36
CA SER A 532 -12.16 40.21 11.76
C SER A 532 -13.47 40.88 12.20
N THR A 533 -14.33 41.21 11.23
CA THR A 533 -15.64 41.87 11.48
C THR A 533 -16.81 40.88 11.42
N GLY A 534 -16.54 39.61 11.20
CA GLY A 534 -17.54 38.55 11.08
C GLY A 534 -16.93 37.25 10.53
N PRO A 535 -17.76 36.27 10.17
CA PRO A 535 -17.33 35.03 9.54
C PRO A 535 -16.57 35.27 8.24
N VAL A 536 -15.41 34.63 8.11
CA VAL A 536 -14.59 34.73 6.90
C VAL A 536 -13.78 33.45 6.68
N LYS A 537 -13.56 33.08 5.42
CA LYS A 537 -12.66 31.97 5.06
C LYS A 537 -11.20 32.42 5.22
N TYR A 538 -10.42 31.65 5.96
CA TYR A 538 -9.00 31.87 6.15
C TYR A 538 -8.23 30.55 6.20
N ILE A 539 -6.92 30.66 6.01
CA ILE A 539 -5.96 29.56 6.15
C ILE A 539 -5.14 29.81 7.43
N ALA A 540 -4.78 28.76 8.16
CA ALA A 540 -3.86 28.87 9.31
C ALA A 540 -2.46 28.37 8.93
N LEU A 541 -1.43 28.85 9.63
CA LEU A 541 -0.05 28.39 9.47
C LEU A 541 0.47 27.75 10.77
N SER A 542 0.87 26.48 10.70
CA SER A 542 1.66 25.78 11.71
C SER A 542 3.12 25.71 11.24
N TYR A 543 4.05 26.24 12.07
CA TYR A 543 5.47 26.35 11.70
C TYR A 543 6.38 26.44 12.94
N CYS A 544 7.67 26.17 12.73
CA CYS A 544 8.70 26.35 13.75
C CYS A 544 9.21 27.79 13.76
N TRP A 545 9.16 28.45 14.92
CA TRP A 545 9.75 29.79 15.06
C TRP A 545 11.28 29.75 14.96
N GLY A 546 11.92 28.82 15.67
CA GLY A 546 13.39 28.70 15.73
C GLY A 546 14.09 29.74 16.63
N GLY A 547 13.33 30.46 17.47
CA GLY A 547 13.82 31.54 18.32
C GLY A 547 12.85 32.72 18.37
N ASP A 548 13.28 33.83 18.95
CA ASP A 548 12.46 35.05 18.97
C ASP A 548 12.28 35.62 17.56
N GLN A 549 11.05 35.99 17.24
CA GLN A 549 10.68 36.48 15.91
C GLN A 549 10.88 37.99 15.82
N VAL A 550 11.82 38.42 14.98
CA VAL A 550 12.09 39.85 14.73
C VAL A 550 10.82 40.56 14.23
N HIS A 551 9.99 39.87 13.43
CA HIS A 551 8.80 40.41 12.78
C HIS A 551 7.50 39.93 13.41
N LYS A 552 7.39 40.06 14.73
CA LYS A 552 6.14 39.84 15.47
C LYS A 552 5.34 41.12 15.71
N THR A 553 4.03 40.98 15.86
CA THR A 553 3.12 42.07 16.22
C THR A 553 3.29 42.41 17.70
N THR A 554 3.53 43.70 17.96
CA THR A 554 3.51 44.29 19.29
C THR A 554 2.49 45.43 19.32
N ARG A 555 2.12 45.92 20.50
CA ARG A 555 1.23 47.10 20.64
C ARG A 555 1.75 48.29 19.82
N GLU A 556 3.07 48.49 19.79
CA GLU A 556 3.73 49.57 19.05
C GLU A 556 3.67 49.37 17.52
N ARG A 557 3.84 48.13 17.03
CA ARG A 557 3.91 47.84 15.59
C ARG A 557 2.54 47.66 14.93
N LEU A 558 1.51 47.31 15.71
CA LEU A 558 0.18 47.02 15.19
C LEU A 558 -0.38 48.13 14.27
N PRO A 559 -0.30 49.43 14.59
CA PRO A 559 -0.78 50.49 13.69
C PRO A 559 -0.06 50.53 12.34
N ALA A 560 1.23 50.19 12.29
CA ALA A 560 1.99 50.10 11.05
C ALA A 560 1.57 48.85 10.26
N TYR A 561 1.52 47.69 10.93
CA TYR A 561 1.15 46.41 10.33
C TYR A 561 -0.31 46.38 9.83
N SER A 562 -1.20 47.18 10.41
CA SER A 562 -2.57 47.34 9.91
C SER A 562 -2.70 48.19 8.64
N ARG A 563 -1.66 48.95 8.29
CA ARG A 563 -1.61 49.72 7.03
C ARG A 563 -0.95 48.91 5.93
N ASP A 564 0.29 48.48 6.18
CA ASP A 564 1.08 47.71 5.21
C ASP A 564 2.25 47.00 5.90
N ILE A 565 2.48 45.76 5.53
CA ILE A 565 3.63 44.96 5.91
C ILE A 565 4.50 44.78 4.67
N GLN A 566 5.72 45.28 4.75
CA GLN A 566 6.70 45.17 3.67
C GLN A 566 7.07 43.71 3.45
N TRP A 567 6.89 43.21 2.23
CA TRP A 567 7.18 41.83 1.82
C TRP A 567 8.58 41.36 2.23
N ALA A 568 9.60 42.18 1.97
CA ALA A 568 11.00 41.87 2.25
C ALA A 568 11.33 41.71 3.74
N ASN A 569 10.45 42.19 4.63
CA ASN A 569 10.63 42.10 6.07
C ASN A 569 10.01 40.81 6.63
N LEU A 570 9.26 40.03 5.86
CA LEU A 570 8.69 38.79 6.40
C LEU A 570 9.74 37.66 6.39
N PRO A 571 9.79 36.82 7.43
CA PRO A 571 10.54 35.56 7.40
C PRO A 571 10.13 34.70 6.21
N GLN A 572 11.07 33.92 5.66
CA GLN A 572 10.84 33.15 4.43
C GLN A 572 9.66 32.17 4.57
N THR A 573 9.47 31.56 5.73
CA THR A 573 8.33 30.66 6.00
C THR A 573 6.98 31.38 5.92
N ILE A 574 6.91 32.64 6.39
CA ILE A 574 5.67 33.43 6.28
C ILE A 574 5.45 33.89 4.83
N GLN A 575 6.52 34.26 4.11
CA GLN A 575 6.43 34.58 2.69
C GLN A 575 5.90 33.39 1.87
N ASP A 576 6.42 32.20 2.14
CA ASP A 576 5.98 30.96 1.50
C ASP A 576 4.52 30.65 1.83
N ALA A 577 4.09 30.82 3.08
CA ALA A 577 2.69 30.66 3.48
C ALA A 577 1.75 31.65 2.77
N VAL A 578 2.19 32.90 2.54
CA VAL A 578 1.44 33.88 1.74
C VAL A 578 1.31 33.40 0.28
N LYS A 579 2.38 32.87 -0.32
CA LYS A 579 2.33 32.32 -1.70
C LYS A 579 1.36 31.15 -1.80
N VAL A 580 1.40 30.22 -0.84
CA VAL A 580 0.47 29.07 -0.82
C VAL A 580 -0.97 29.53 -0.61
N THR A 581 -1.19 30.47 0.31
CA THR A 581 -2.54 31.00 0.58
C THR A 581 -3.13 31.67 -0.65
N ALA A 582 -2.29 32.46 -1.34
CA ALA A 582 -2.65 33.00 -2.64
C ALA A 582 -2.93 31.86 -3.63
N ALA A 583 -2.04 30.87 -3.80
CA ALA A 583 -2.20 29.77 -4.75
C ALA A 583 -3.44 28.88 -4.51
N LEU A 584 -4.04 28.91 -3.32
CA LEU A 584 -5.31 28.25 -2.98
C LEU A 584 -6.52 29.19 -3.09
N ASP A 585 -6.35 30.35 -3.72
CA ASP A 585 -7.37 31.39 -3.91
C ASP A 585 -8.03 31.89 -2.62
N ALA A 586 -7.27 31.85 -1.50
CA ALA A 586 -7.66 32.42 -0.23
C ALA A 586 -7.07 33.83 -0.02
N ARG A 587 -7.81 34.67 0.71
CA ARG A 587 -7.46 36.07 0.97
C ARG A 587 -6.85 36.31 2.36
N TYR A 588 -7.14 35.44 3.31
CA TYR A 588 -6.76 35.64 4.71
C TYR A 588 -5.91 34.49 5.22
N LEU A 589 -4.83 34.84 5.92
CA LEU A 589 -3.92 33.93 6.57
C LEU A 589 -3.84 34.26 8.07
N TRP A 590 -3.94 33.26 8.92
CA TRP A 590 -3.65 33.38 10.35
C TRP A 590 -2.23 32.92 10.62
N VAL A 591 -1.43 33.79 11.24
CA VAL A 591 -0.06 33.51 11.68
C VAL A 591 0.07 34.00 13.11
N ASP A 592 0.36 33.12 14.06
CA ASP A 592 0.45 33.40 15.49
C ASP A 592 1.28 34.66 15.84
N SER A 593 2.47 34.79 15.27
CA SER A 593 3.42 35.88 15.51
C SER A 593 2.90 37.23 15.00
N LEU A 594 1.97 37.22 14.05
CA LEU A 594 1.40 38.43 13.44
C LEU A 594 -0.03 38.75 13.92
N CYS A 595 -0.81 37.72 14.23
CA CYS A 595 -2.23 37.83 14.57
C CYS A 595 -2.45 37.90 16.08
N ILE A 596 -1.44 37.60 16.89
CA ILE A 596 -1.44 37.76 18.36
C ILE A 596 -0.48 38.88 18.74
N ILE A 597 -0.88 39.72 19.71
CA ILE A 597 -0.05 40.82 20.21
C ILE A 597 0.95 40.27 21.23
N GLN A 598 2.20 40.10 20.84
CA GLN A 598 3.20 39.31 21.58
C GLN A 598 3.73 39.96 22.86
N ASP A 599 3.49 41.25 23.07
CA ASP A 599 3.85 42.02 24.28
C ASP A 599 2.64 42.32 25.19
N ASP A 600 1.51 41.66 24.95
CA ASP A 600 0.27 41.81 25.71
C ASP A 600 -0.16 40.45 26.30
N ASP A 601 0.03 40.27 27.60
CA ASP A 601 -0.23 38.98 28.26
C ASP A 601 -1.71 38.61 28.28
N ASP A 602 -2.62 39.59 28.34
CA ASP A 602 -4.07 39.35 28.28
C ASP A 602 -4.52 38.98 26.86
N ASP A 603 -3.96 39.64 25.84
CA ASP A 603 -4.20 39.27 24.43
C ASP A 603 -3.64 37.89 24.13
N LYS A 604 -2.37 37.62 24.47
CA LYS A 604 -1.75 36.29 24.31
C LYS A 604 -2.56 35.20 24.99
N ALA A 605 -2.91 35.36 26.27
CA ALA A 605 -3.65 34.33 27.00
C ALA A 605 -5.02 34.04 26.36
N ARG A 606 -5.72 35.07 25.87
CA ARG A 606 -7.01 34.90 25.20
C ARG A 606 -6.88 34.23 23.84
N GLU A 607 -5.93 34.67 23.00
CA GLU A 607 -5.75 34.10 21.67
C GLU A 607 -5.21 32.66 21.74
N ILE A 608 -4.28 32.37 22.66
CA ILE A 608 -3.76 31.01 22.90
C ILE A 608 -4.90 30.08 23.34
N ALA A 609 -5.79 30.54 24.22
CA ALA A 609 -6.95 29.75 24.63
C ALA A 609 -7.94 29.48 23.48
N ASP A 610 -8.00 30.35 22.47
CA ASP A 610 -8.86 30.18 21.29
C ASP A 610 -8.16 29.45 20.13
N MET A 611 -6.85 29.18 20.20
CA MET A 611 -6.08 28.46 19.15
C MET A 611 -6.73 27.14 18.71
N PRO A 612 -7.27 26.29 19.61
CA PRO A 612 -8.05 25.11 19.22
C PRO A 612 -9.15 25.42 18.20
N ASN A 613 -9.89 26.52 18.41
CA ASN A 613 -10.93 26.96 17.49
C ASN A 613 -10.35 27.57 16.22
N VAL A 614 -9.24 28.31 16.32
CA VAL A 614 -8.56 28.89 15.15
C VAL A 614 -8.15 27.81 14.14
N TYR A 615 -7.54 26.70 14.59
CA TYR A 615 -7.16 25.60 13.70
C TYR A 615 -8.39 24.82 13.20
N ASN A 616 -9.39 24.61 14.06
CA ASN A 616 -10.63 23.92 13.71
C ASN A 616 -11.49 24.68 12.68
N GLU A 617 -11.49 26.01 12.71
CA GLU A 617 -12.27 26.85 11.78
C GLU A 617 -11.50 27.28 10.53
N ALA A 618 -10.19 26.99 10.46
CA ALA A 618 -9.42 27.22 9.25
C ALA A 618 -9.97 26.37 8.09
N THR A 619 -9.95 26.93 6.87
CA THR A 619 -10.31 26.18 5.66
C THR A 619 -9.36 25.00 5.46
N VAL A 620 -8.07 25.27 5.68
CA VAL A 620 -6.95 24.32 5.73
C VAL A 620 -5.83 24.95 6.58
N THR A 621 -5.05 24.12 7.25
CA THR A 621 -3.84 24.54 7.96
C THR A 621 -2.61 24.15 7.13
N ILE A 622 -1.79 25.14 6.77
CA ILE A 622 -0.48 24.92 6.15
C ILE A 622 0.48 24.45 7.25
N VAL A 623 1.16 23.33 7.02
CA VAL A 623 2.19 22.81 7.93
C VAL A 623 3.54 22.94 7.25
N ALA A 624 4.40 23.82 7.77
CA ALA A 624 5.74 24.06 7.25
C ALA A 624 6.74 23.01 7.77
N GLY A 625 6.58 21.75 7.35
CA GLY A 625 7.36 20.61 7.82
C GLY A 625 8.87 20.74 7.54
N ALA A 626 9.22 21.10 6.31
CA ALA A 626 10.61 21.23 5.86
C ALA A 626 11.39 22.39 6.53
N ALA A 627 10.70 23.29 7.23
CA ALA A 627 11.30 24.46 7.87
C ALA A 627 11.58 24.19 9.36
N ARG A 628 12.85 24.29 9.76
CA ARG A 628 13.27 24.18 11.18
C ARG A 628 13.07 25.49 11.92
N THR A 629 13.12 26.60 11.19
CA THR A 629 12.92 27.96 11.69
C THR A 629 12.03 28.78 10.75
N ALA A 630 11.54 29.93 11.21
CA ALA A 630 10.75 30.83 10.37
C ALA A 630 11.56 31.43 9.20
N GLY A 631 12.89 31.40 9.29
CA GLY A 631 13.80 31.93 8.28
C GLY A 631 14.09 30.98 7.12
N ASP A 632 13.84 29.68 7.28
CA ASP A 632 14.28 28.67 6.32
C ASP A 632 13.41 28.66 5.04
N GLY A 633 12.09 28.88 5.20
CA GLY A 633 11.13 28.61 4.14
C GLY A 633 10.87 27.12 3.94
N PHE A 634 9.82 26.79 3.20
CA PHE A 634 9.41 25.40 2.95
C PHE A 634 9.06 25.12 1.48
N LEU A 635 9.18 26.13 0.60
CA LEU A 635 9.01 25.98 -0.85
C LEU A 635 10.35 25.92 -1.60
N HIS A 636 11.46 25.76 -0.87
CA HIS A 636 12.79 25.59 -1.47
C HIS A 636 12.90 24.25 -2.21
N GLU A 637 13.89 24.15 -3.10
CA GLU A 637 14.16 22.93 -3.84
C GLU A 637 14.64 21.82 -2.89
N ARG A 638 14.04 20.63 -2.96
CA ARG A 638 14.41 19.47 -2.13
C ARG A 638 15.73 18.85 -2.60
N ASP A 639 16.52 18.36 -1.65
CA ASP A 639 17.74 17.60 -1.94
C ASP A 639 17.40 16.15 -2.33
N LEU A 640 17.59 15.83 -3.60
CA LEU A 640 17.37 14.49 -4.15
C LEU A 640 18.22 13.41 -3.47
N ASN A 641 19.39 13.77 -2.92
CA ASN A 641 20.25 12.81 -2.22
C ASN A 641 19.70 12.42 -0.84
N MET A 642 18.87 13.26 -0.22
CA MET A 642 18.22 12.97 1.06
C MET A 642 16.91 12.18 0.92
N LEU A 643 16.36 12.13 -0.30
CA LEU A 643 15.04 11.56 -0.56
C LEU A 643 15.04 10.05 -0.75
N ALA A 644 16.17 9.45 -1.14
CA ALA A 644 16.07 8.23 -1.93
C ALA A 644 17.27 7.26 -1.83
N GLY A 645 18.34 7.61 -1.12
CA GLY A 645 19.64 7.02 -1.47
C GLY A 645 20.00 7.34 -2.92
N SER A 646 20.81 6.51 -3.57
CA SER A 646 21.11 6.67 -5.00
C SER A 646 19.87 6.40 -5.85
N ALA A 647 19.38 7.41 -6.58
CA ALA A 647 18.31 7.26 -7.57
C ALA A 647 18.91 7.06 -8.98
N PHE A 648 18.37 6.11 -9.74
CA PHE A 648 18.90 5.69 -11.04
C PHE A 648 17.84 5.80 -12.12
N LYS A 649 18.09 6.58 -13.18
CA LYS A 649 17.16 6.66 -14.30
C LYS A 649 17.46 5.54 -15.29
N LEU A 650 16.52 4.62 -15.51
CA LEU A 650 16.62 3.57 -16.51
C LEU A 650 15.68 3.84 -17.69
N PRO A 651 16.11 3.54 -18.93
CA PRO A 651 15.20 3.42 -20.06
C PRO A 651 14.09 2.43 -19.72
N PHE A 652 12.86 2.82 -20.03
CA PHE A 652 11.68 2.01 -19.80
C PHE A 652 10.98 1.78 -21.13
N ARG A 653 10.66 0.54 -21.44
CA ARG A 653 9.86 0.21 -22.62
C ARG A 653 8.45 -0.12 -22.17
N CYS A 654 7.51 0.73 -22.56
CA CYS A 654 6.09 0.60 -22.29
C CYS A 654 5.51 -0.61 -23.05
N ARG A 655 4.43 -1.22 -22.53
CA ARG A 655 3.79 -2.38 -23.21
C ARG A 655 3.32 -2.04 -24.63
N ASP A 656 2.92 -0.79 -24.86
CA ASP A 656 2.52 -0.28 -26.17
C ASP A 656 3.68 0.11 -27.10
N GLY A 657 4.92 -0.23 -26.73
CA GLY A 657 6.13 0.02 -27.53
C GLY A 657 6.70 1.43 -27.39
N ARG A 658 6.05 2.35 -26.66
CA ARG A 658 6.62 3.68 -26.41
C ARG A 658 7.89 3.58 -25.55
N ALA A 659 8.92 4.33 -25.94
CA ALA A 659 10.10 4.53 -25.12
C ALA A 659 9.81 5.60 -24.06
N GLY A 660 9.87 5.19 -22.80
CA GLY A 660 9.81 6.06 -21.64
C GLY A 660 11.09 5.97 -20.80
N SER A 661 11.02 6.51 -19.60
CA SER A 661 12.07 6.38 -18.61
C SER A 661 11.47 6.29 -17.22
N VAL A 662 12.08 5.45 -16.37
CA VAL A 662 11.73 5.33 -14.96
C VAL A 662 12.92 5.64 -14.08
N TYR A 663 12.66 6.05 -12.85
CA TYR A 663 13.66 6.20 -11.80
C TYR A 663 13.52 5.04 -10.82
N LEU A 664 14.63 4.40 -10.47
CA LEU A 664 14.73 3.38 -9.44
C LEU A 664 15.41 3.98 -8.22
N THR A 665 14.89 3.73 -7.04
CA THR A 665 15.54 4.20 -5.82
C THR A 665 15.44 3.20 -4.69
N GLU A 666 16.56 2.96 -3.99
CA GLU A 666 16.58 2.12 -2.80
C GLU A 666 16.08 2.96 -1.62
N MET A 667 14.79 2.90 -1.35
CA MET A 667 14.25 3.56 -0.16
C MET A 667 14.64 2.73 1.06
N GLY A 668 15.44 3.30 1.97
CA GLY A 668 15.53 2.78 3.34
C GLY A 668 14.24 3.05 4.11
N GLU A 669 14.23 2.77 5.43
CA GLU A 669 13.18 3.27 6.32
C GLU A 669 13.09 4.81 6.17
N LEU A 670 12.06 5.27 5.44
CA LEU A 670 11.84 6.69 5.24
C LEU A 670 11.35 7.28 6.54
N GLN A 671 12.26 7.84 7.33
CA GLN A 671 11.85 8.63 8.47
C GLN A 671 11.14 9.90 7.98
N PHE A 672 9.81 9.92 8.06
CA PHE A 672 8.99 11.09 7.72
C PHE A 672 8.91 12.13 8.83
N ASP A 673 9.58 11.88 9.97
CA ASP A 673 9.64 12.85 11.06
C ASP A 673 10.25 14.15 10.58
N GLU A 674 9.41 15.17 10.55
CA GLU A 674 9.86 16.52 10.31
C GLU A 674 10.23 17.17 11.64
N HIS A 675 11.07 18.20 11.57
CA HIS A 675 11.42 18.98 12.76
C HIS A 675 10.17 19.58 13.44
N ILE A 676 9.09 19.79 12.68
CA ILE A 676 7.83 20.27 13.24
C ILE A 676 7.15 19.22 14.13
N ASP A 677 7.32 17.93 13.87
CA ASP A 677 6.69 16.83 14.61
C ASP A 677 7.32 16.62 15.99
N THR A 678 8.58 17.06 16.16
CA THR A 678 9.23 17.07 17.46
C THR A 678 8.74 18.20 18.35
N ARG A 679 7.88 19.13 17.90
CA ARG A 679 7.38 20.21 18.74
C ARG A 679 6.07 19.85 19.43
N ALA A 680 6.02 20.03 20.74
CA ALA A 680 4.86 19.71 21.56
C ALA A 680 3.57 20.45 21.10
N TRP A 681 3.66 21.74 20.80
CA TRP A 681 2.52 22.56 20.37
C TRP A 681 1.88 22.06 19.07
N THR A 682 2.67 21.57 18.11
CA THR A 682 2.20 21.22 16.76
C THR A 682 1.32 19.96 16.77
N LEU A 683 1.34 19.18 17.86
CA LEU A 683 0.45 18.04 18.06
C LEU A 683 -1.00 18.51 17.97
N GLN A 684 -1.43 19.37 18.90
CA GLN A 684 -2.83 19.82 18.91
C GLN A 684 -3.19 20.62 17.65
N GLU A 685 -2.25 21.38 17.07
CA GLU A 685 -2.49 22.13 15.82
C GLU A 685 -2.87 21.17 14.68
N SER A 686 -2.23 20.01 14.63
CA SER A 686 -2.49 18.97 13.64
C SER A 686 -3.84 18.29 13.89
N TYR A 687 -4.06 17.80 15.12
CA TYR A 687 -5.28 17.06 15.50
C TYR A 687 -6.56 17.90 15.55
N LEU A 688 -6.45 19.21 15.66
CA LEU A 688 -7.62 20.10 15.70
C LEU A 688 -7.91 20.76 14.35
N SER A 689 -7.04 20.60 13.36
CA SER A 689 -7.25 21.13 12.00
C SER A 689 -8.07 20.18 11.14
N LYS A 690 -9.23 20.61 10.63
CA LYS A 690 -10.08 19.81 9.73
C LYS A 690 -9.35 19.30 8.48
N ARG A 691 -8.40 20.08 7.99
CA ARG A 691 -7.58 19.75 6.81
C ARG A 691 -6.15 20.26 7.03
N LEU A 692 -5.16 19.44 6.68
CA LEU A 692 -3.74 19.79 6.76
C LEU A 692 -3.13 19.77 5.37
N LEU A 693 -2.41 20.82 4.99
CA LEU A 693 -1.56 20.85 3.80
C LEU A 693 -0.10 20.91 4.24
N ARG A 694 0.56 19.76 4.28
CA ARG A 694 1.93 19.61 4.77
C ARG A 694 2.94 19.78 3.65
N PHE A 695 3.97 20.58 3.90
CA PHE A 695 5.14 20.74 3.06
C PHE A 695 6.35 20.17 3.80
N ASN A 696 6.53 18.84 3.70
CA ASN A 696 7.60 18.14 4.38
C ASN A 696 8.87 18.15 3.51
N SER A 697 10.02 17.90 4.15
CA SER A 697 11.33 17.80 3.50
C SER A 697 11.33 16.69 2.44
N LYS A 698 10.57 15.63 2.70
CA LYS A 698 10.46 14.47 1.82
C LYS A 698 9.26 14.47 0.88
N GLN A 699 8.12 15.05 1.28
CA GLN A 699 6.90 14.99 0.48
C GLN A 699 5.91 16.11 0.85
N CYS A 700 5.09 16.55 -0.09
CA CYS A 700 3.90 17.34 0.20
C CYS A 700 2.68 16.44 0.26
N ASN A 701 1.83 16.64 1.27
CA ASN A 701 0.56 15.92 1.36
C ASN A 701 -0.58 16.80 1.86
N LEU A 702 -1.81 16.45 1.46
CA LEU A 702 -3.05 17.06 1.91
C LEU A 702 -3.89 16.00 2.59
N LEU A 703 -4.19 16.21 3.88
CA LEU A 703 -5.00 15.34 4.72
C LEU A 703 -6.34 16.01 5.02
N CYS A 704 -7.41 15.22 5.03
CA CYS A 704 -8.72 15.62 5.55
C CYS A 704 -9.01 14.78 6.79
N GLN A 705 -9.52 15.38 7.86
CA GLN A 705 -9.94 14.65 9.05
C GLN A 705 -11.11 13.68 8.79
N CYS A 706 -11.85 13.83 7.70
CA CYS A 706 -12.81 12.82 7.25
C CYS A 706 -12.19 11.49 6.81
N SER A 707 -10.88 11.49 6.53
CA SER A 707 -10.10 10.33 6.11
C SER A 707 -8.63 10.56 6.52
N PRO A 708 -8.35 10.57 7.84
CA PRO A 708 -7.05 11.00 8.38
C PRO A 708 -5.94 10.00 8.06
N SER A 709 -6.30 8.73 7.84
CA SER A 709 -5.38 7.62 7.58
C SER A 709 -4.91 7.55 6.14
N LYS A 710 -5.47 8.37 5.24
CA LYS A 710 -5.14 8.33 3.81
C LYS A 710 -4.95 9.76 3.28
N PRO A 711 -3.70 10.23 3.07
CA PRO A 711 -3.48 11.51 2.40
C PRO A 711 -4.17 11.50 1.05
N GLN A 712 -4.98 12.51 0.85
CA GLN A 712 -5.93 12.62 -0.25
C GLN A 712 -5.22 13.10 -1.50
N ILE A 713 -4.19 13.94 -1.30
CA ILE A 713 -3.24 14.34 -2.32
C ILE A 713 -1.84 14.18 -1.76
N VAL A 714 -0.93 13.64 -2.56
CA VAL A 714 0.51 13.69 -2.34
C VAL A 714 1.21 14.27 -3.58
N ASP A 715 2.41 14.82 -3.41
CA ASP A 715 3.35 14.92 -4.54
C ASP A 715 4.23 13.67 -4.61
N GLY A 716 4.41 13.13 -5.81
CA GLY A 716 5.07 11.84 -5.97
C GLY A 716 4.18 10.64 -5.65
N TRP A 717 4.80 9.55 -5.18
CA TRP A 717 4.15 8.26 -4.90
C TRP A 717 3.41 8.23 -3.56
N LYS A 718 2.32 7.45 -3.50
CA LYS A 718 1.61 7.13 -2.26
C LYS A 718 2.29 5.90 -1.66
N VAL A 719 2.90 6.02 -0.49
CA VAL A 719 3.41 4.84 0.23
C VAL A 719 2.22 3.91 0.48
N ASP A 720 2.29 2.67 0.02
CA ASP A 720 1.22 1.69 0.22
C ASP A 720 0.94 1.56 1.73
N GLN A 721 -0.36 1.59 2.03
CA GLN A 721 -0.96 2.10 3.27
C GLN A 721 -0.76 1.21 4.52
N GLU A 722 0.20 0.30 4.54
CA GLU A 722 0.49 -0.56 5.71
C GLU A 722 1.72 -0.12 6.51
N TYR A 723 2.65 0.60 5.88
CA TYR A 723 3.84 1.09 6.58
C TYR A 723 3.77 2.61 6.75
N ASP A 724 3.45 3.02 7.98
CA ASP A 724 3.78 4.33 8.53
C ASP A 724 2.79 5.49 8.31
N VAL A 725 1.53 5.30 8.68
CA VAL A 725 0.76 6.41 9.31
C VAL A 725 0.50 5.96 10.73
N ARG A 726 1.28 6.51 11.67
CA ARG A 726 1.24 6.20 13.10
C ARG A 726 -0.21 6.00 13.55
N TYR A 727 -0.52 4.92 14.27
CA TYR A 727 -1.87 4.62 14.82
C TYR A 727 -2.57 5.84 15.43
N LEU A 728 -1.77 6.73 16.01
CA LEU A 728 -2.18 7.99 16.59
C LEU A 728 -2.61 9.06 15.58
N GLU A 729 -1.96 9.20 14.42
CA GLU A 729 -2.27 10.22 13.41
C GLU A 729 -3.62 9.99 12.71
N ASN A 730 -4.24 8.83 12.93
CA ASN A 730 -5.57 8.47 12.41
C ASN A 730 -6.73 8.94 13.29
N ILE A 731 -6.48 9.60 14.43
CA ILE A 731 -7.55 10.03 15.35
C ILE A 731 -8.27 11.26 14.78
N VAL A 732 -9.56 11.09 14.46
CA VAL A 732 -10.45 12.17 13.97
C VAL A 732 -11.24 12.77 15.13
N PHE A 733 -10.87 13.91 15.71
CA PHE A 733 -11.74 14.48 16.74
C PHE A 733 -13.05 15.01 16.13
N PRO A 734 -14.23 14.43 16.45
CA PRO A 734 -15.51 14.97 16.03
C PRO A 734 -15.73 16.34 16.68
N ARG A 735 -16.63 17.10 16.05
CA ARG A 735 -16.94 18.47 16.44
C ARG A 735 -17.55 18.57 17.85
N LYS A 736 -18.36 17.59 18.25
CA LYS A 736 -18.94 17.44 19.59
C LYS A 736 -19.15 15.95 19.84
N LEU A 737 -18.31 15.35 20.67
CA LEU A 737 -18.58 13.99 21.17
C LEU A 737 -19.34 14.13 22.49
N ASP A 738 -20.63 13.83 22.49
CA ASP A 738 -21.40 13.68 23.72
C ASP A 738 -22.02 12.29 23.72
N ILE A 739 -21.57 11.41 24.62
CA ILE A 739 -22.06 10.04 24.72
C ILE A 739 -23.58 10.03 24.97
N GLN A 740 -24.12 11.06 25.64
CA GLN A 740 -25.52 11.09 26.04
C GLN A 740 -26.46 11.46 24.89
N ASP A 741 -25.98 12.23 23.92
CA ASP A 741 -26.81 12.83 22.86
C ASP A 741 -26.42 12.40 21.43
N ASP A 742 -25.25 11.75 21.23
CA ASP A 742 -24.68 11.49 19.89
C ASP A 742 -23.98 10.12 19.76
N VAL A 743 -24.70 9.04 20.06
CA VAL A 743 -24.21 7.66 19.86
C VAL A 743 -23.86 7.38 18.39
N GLU A 744 -24.54 8.03 17.45
CA GLU A 744 -24.26 7.87 16.02
C GLU A 744 -22.94 8.57 15.62
N GLY A 745 -22.69 9.79 16.11
CA GLY A 745 -21.41 10.47 15.94
C GLY A 745 -20.24 9.72 16.56
N LEU A 746 -20.48 9.02 17.67
CA LEU A 746 -19.49 8.13 18.28
C LEU A 746 -19.20 6.91 17.39
N LYS A 747 -20.21 6.26 16.79
CA LYS A 747 -19.99 5.17 15.82
C LYS A 747 -19.23 5.64 14.58
N ASN A 748 -19.59 6.81 14.04
CA ASN A 748 -18.88 7.42 12.90
C ASN A 748 -17.41 7.72 13.23
N PHE A 749 -17.14 8.17 14.46
CA PHE A 749 -15.79 8.38 14.94
C PHE A 749 -14.95 7.09 14.92
N TYR A 750 -15.46 5.98 15.44
CA TYR A 750 -14.73 4.72 15.42
C TYR A 750 -14.54 4.19 14.00
N LYS A 751 -15.59 4.26 13.16
CA LYS A 751 -15.51 3.85 11.76
C LYS A 751 -14.46 4.65 10.98
N SER A 752 -14.41 5.97 11.18
CA SER A 752 -13.44 6.86 10.51
C SER A 752 -12.01 6.71 11.04
N THR A 753 -11.84 6.47 12.35
CA THR A 753 -10.53 6.34 12.99
C THR A 753 -9.90 4.96 12.77
N PHE A 754 -10.71 3.89 12.85
CA PHE A 754 -10.22 2.50 12.85
C PHE A 754 -10.58 1.71 11.59
N GLY A 755 -11.37 2.28 10.68
CA GLY A 755 -11.70 1.66 9.39
C GLY A 755 -12.57 0.40 9.48
N VAL A 756 -13.15 0.11 10.64
CA VAL A 756 -13.98 -1.07 10.89
C VAL A 756 -15.31 -0.69 11.54
N ASP A 757 -16.38 -1.39 11.18
CA ASP A 757 -17.63 -1.35 11.94
C ASP A 757 -17.42 -2.15 13.23
N LEU A 758 -17.58 -1.52 14.39
CA LEU A 758 -17.35 -2.18 15.67
C LEU A 758 -18.45 -3.19 15.98
N ASP A 759 -18.06 -4.44 16.28
CA ASP A 759 -18.97 -5.53 16.65
C ASP A 759 -19.55 -5.43 18.08
N TYR A 760 -19.11 -4.45 18.89
CA TYR A 760 -19.55 -4.27 20.29
C TYR A 760 -20.35 -2.99 20.51
N ASP A 761 -21.17 -2.96 21.57
CA ASP A 761 -22.12 -1.88 21.86
C ASP A 761 -21.43 -0.56 22.26
N VAL A 762 -21.14 0.26 21.25
CA VAL A 762 -20.62 1.64 21.36
C VAL A 762 -21.59 2.57 22.12
N GLY A 763 -22.86 2.18 22.26
CA GLY A 763 -23.84 2.91 23.06
C GLY A 763 -23.66 2.75 24.57
N ASN A 764 -22.82 1.81 25.03
CA ASN A 764 -22.51 1.66 26.45
C ASN A 764 -21.49 2.73 26.89
N PRO A 765 -21.86 3.63 27.84
CA PRO A 765 -20.96 4.68 28.31
C PRO A 765 -19.66 4.16 28.92
N GLU A 766 -19.67 2.99 29.57
CA GLU A 766 -18.45 2.44 30.20
C GLU A 766 -17.43 2.00 29.16
N THR A 767 -17.89 1.40 28.06
CA THR A 767 -17.03 0.95 26.95
C THR A 767 -16.44 2.15 26.23
N ALA A 768 -17.29 3.11 25.83
CA ALA A 768 -16.85 4.34 25.16
C ALA A 768 -15.84 5.13 26.02
N GLN A 769 -16.09 5.25 27.33
CA GLN A 769 -15.16 5.92 28.23
C GLN A 769 -13.83 5.17 28.37
N GLY A 770 -13.84 3.82 28.33
CA GLY A 770 -12.65 2.98 28.33
C GLY A 770 -11.74 3.22 27.12
N ASP A 771 -12.32 3.27 25.92
CA ASP A 771 -11.54 3.51 24.70
C ASP A 771 -10.99 4.94 24.64
N PHE A 772 -11.79 5.94 25.06
CA PHE A 772 -11.35 7.33 25.07
C PHE A 772 -10.27 7.62 26.10
N ILE A 773 -10.25 6.91 27.23
CA ILE A 773 -9.12 7.04 28.17
C ILE A 773 -7.86 6.41 27.58
N ASP A 774 -7.96 5.26 26.90
CA ASP A 774 -6.81 4.65 26.21
C ASP A 774 -6.29 5.55 25.08
N MET A 775 -7.18 6.22 24.36
CA MET A 775 -6.82 7.24 23.39
C MET A 775 -6.12 8.45 24.03
N TRP A 776 -6.64 8.95 25.16
CA TRP A 776 -5.98 10.04 25.90
C TRP A 776 -4.56 9.63 26.33
N ARG A 777 -4.39 8.41 26.82
CA ARG A 777 -3.08 7.85 27.19
C ARG A 777 -2.14 7.88 25.99
N ASP A 778 -2.58 7.35 24.84
CA ASP A 778 -1.76 7.34 23.62
C ASP A 778 -1.37 8.76 23.18
N LEU A 779 -2.28 9.73 23.26
CA LEU A 779 -1.98 11.14 22.94
C LEU A 779 -0.96 11.74 23.89
N VAL A 780 -1.03 11.42 25.18
CA VAL A 780 -0.03 11.87 26.16
C VAL A 780 1.32 11.22 25.89
N GLU A 781 1.38 9.94 25.55
CA GLU A 781 2.62 9.26 25.15
C GLU A 781 3.24 9.94 23.92
N ALA A 782 2.44 10.16 22.88
CA ALA A 782 2.83 10.88 21.66
C ALA A 782 3.34 12.29 21.95
N TYR A 783 2.62 13.00 22.81
CA TYR A 783 2.93 14.37 23.22
C TYR A 783 4.25 14.46 23.99
N THR A 784 4.47 13.56 24.95
CA THR A 784 5.64 13.60 25.82
C THR A 784 6.94 13.18 25.15
N MET A 785 6.87 12.52 23.98
CA MET A 785 8.02 12.31 23.09
C MET A 785 8.51 13.60 22.43
N ARG A 786 7.69 14.66 22.42
CA ARG A 786 8.01 15.93 21.75
C ARG A 786 8.72 16.92 22.68
N ASP A 787 9.53 17.77 22.08
CA ASP A 787 10.24 18.86 22.71
C ASP A 787 9.35 20.09 22.90
N LEU A 788 9.52 20.71 24.07
CA LEU A 788 8.85 21.93 24.46
C LEU A 788 9.89 22.94 24.93
N SER A 789 10.00 24.07 24.24
CA SER A 789 10.99 25.11 24.57
C SER A 789 10.67 25.83 25.88
N VAL A 790 9.38 25.91 26.24
CA VAL A 790 8.87 26.59 27.44
C VAL A 790 8.18 25.55 28.33
N PRO A 791 8.85 24.99 29.34
CA PRO A 791 8.30 23.89 30.14
C PRO A 791 6.94 24.17 30.80
N VAL A 792 6.65 25.43 31.14
CA VAL A 792 5.36 25.83 31.74
C VAL A 792 4.17 25.70 30.78
N ASP A 793 4.41 25.62 29.48
CA ASP A 793 3.37 25.41 28.48
C ASP A 793 2.91 23.95 28.41
N ARG A 794 3.46 23.05 29.24
CA ARG A 794 3.29 21.60 29.09
C ARG A 794 1.83 21.14 29.12
N CYS A 795 0.98 21.75 29.93
CA CYS A 795 -0.46 21.43 29.90
C CYS A 795 -1.20 22.21 28.80
N LEU A 796 -0.77 23.43 28.50
CA LEU A 796 -1.42 24.30 27.51
C LEU A 796 -1.25 23.78 26.07
N ALA A 797 -0.10 23.19 25.77
CA ALA A 797 0.20 22.68 24.45
C ALA A 797 -0.60 21.40 24.07
N ILE A 798 -1.32 20.80 25.03
CA ILE A 798 -2.22 19.65 24.80
C ILE A 798 -3.68 19.95 25.22
N SER A 799 -3.96 21.13 25.81
CA SER A 799 -5.25 21.42 26.43
C SER A 799 -6.43 21.39 25.46
N GLY A 800 -6.23 21.71 24.18
CA GLY A 800 -7.30 21.64 23.19
C GLY A 800 -7.79 20.22 22.94
N LEU A 801 -6.91 19.21 23.07
CA LEU A 801 -7.29 17.80 22.98
C LEU A 801 -8.01 17.32 24.24
N ALA A 802 -7.56 17.79 25.41
CA ALA A 802 -8.26 17.52 26.67
C ALA A 802 -9.69 18.07 26.65
N ASP A 803 -9.88 19.29 26.12
CA ASP A 803 -11.20 19.91 25.95
C ASP A 803 -12.14 19.08 25.04
N ARG A 804 -11.62 18.45 23.99
CA ARG A 804 -12.41 17.58 23.10
C ARG A 804 -12.81 16.24 23.74
N ILE A 805 -11.98 15.70 24.61
CA ILE A 805 -12.21 14.41 25.27
C ILE A 805 -13.04 14.57 26.55
N ALA A 806 -13.01 15.74 27.19
CA ALA A 806 -13.68 16.00 28.46
C ALA A 806 -15.17 15.64 28.48
N PRO A 807 -15.99 15.98 27.46
CA PRO A 807 -17.42 15.68 27.48
C PRO A 807 -17.70 14.16 27.44
N VAL A 808 -16.82 13.38 26.82
CA VAL A 808 -16.93 11.91 26.69
C VAL A 808 -16.60 11.22 28.00
N LEU A 809 -15.44 11.56 28.58
CA LEU A 809 -15.01 10.96 29.83
C LEU A 809 -15.88 11.40 31.01
N ASN A 810 -16.56 12.55 30.89
CA ASN A 810 -17.49 13.12 31.86
C ASN A 810 -16.96 13.03 33.30
N THR A 811 -15.69 13.38 33.46
CA THR A 811 -14.97 13.34 34.73
C THR A 811 -14.02 14.51 34.82
N ARG A 812 -13.65 14.89 36.04
CA ARG A 812 -12.82 16.07 36.28
C ARG A 812 -11.40 15.84 35.78
N TYR A 813 -10.90 16.79 34.99
CA TYR A 813 -9.51 16.84 34.58
C TYR A 813 -8.62 17.29 35.74
N VAL A 814 -7.57 16.53 36.02
CA VAL A 814 -6.68 16.70 37.18
C VAL A 814 -5.22 16.61 36.75
N ALA A 815 -4.64 17.78 36.43
CA ALA A 815 -3.22 17.93 36.13
C ALA A 815 -2.71 16.97 35.03
N GLY A 816 -3.36 16.88 33.87
CA GLY A 816 -2.94 15.94 32.81
C GLY A 816 -3.61 14.57 32.83
N LEU A 817 -4.36 14.26 33.90
CA LEU A 817 -5.04 12.97 34.10
C LEU A 817 -6.54 13.20 34.35
N TRP A 818 -7.30 12.10 34.48
CA TRP A 818 -8.75 12.14 34.66
C TRP A 818 -9.14 11.47 35.99
N GLU A 819 -9.91 12.16 36.83
CA GLU A 819 -10.12 11.79 38.24
C GLU A 819 -10.64 10.35 38.41
N ARG A 820 -11.59 9.92 37.57
CA ARG A 820 -12.13 8.56 37.57
C ARG A 820 -11.09 7.48 37.23
N PHE A 821 -10.11 7.79 36.39
CA PHE A 821 -9.12 6.84 35.87
C PHE A 821 -7.76 6.91 36.58
N LEU A 822 -7.63 7.79 37.56
CA LEU A 822 -6.42 7.95 38.36
C LEU A 822 -5.83 6.65 38.92
N PRO A 823 -6.61 5.69 39.49
CA PRO A 823 -6.02 4.48 40.04
C PRO A 823 -5.12 3.75 39.05
N THR A 824 -5.57 3.60 37.79
CA THR A 824 -4.75 3.03 36.70
C THR A 824 -3.72 4.01 36.17
N ASP A 825 -4.09 5.28 35.98
CA ASP A 825 -3.22 6.25 35.32
C ASP A 825 -1.98 6.57 36.15
N LEU A 826 -2.05 6.43 37.49
CA LEU A 826 -0.88 6.56 38.36
C LEU A 826 0.25 5.58 37.98
N LEU A 827 -0.02 4.51 37.22
CA LEU A 827 0.99 3.55 36.76
C LEU A 827 1.76 3.97 35.51
N TRP A 828 1.62 5.22 35.04
CA TRP A 828 2.49 5.74 34.00
C TRP A 828 3.98 5.57 34.38
N ARG A 829 4.90 5.47 33.42
CA ARG A 829 6.36 5.37 33.66
C ARG A 829 7.15 6.19 32.66
N VAL A 830 8.34 6.64 33.04
CA VAL A 830 9.28 7.26 32.09
C VAL A 830 10.06 6.19 31.32
N THR A 831 10.11 6.31 29.99
CA THR A 831 10.87 5.38 29.12
C THR A 831 12.27 5.89 28.78
N ALA A 832 12.46 7.22 28.73
CA ALA A 832 13.76 7.86 28.51
C ALA A 832 13.97 9.03 29.51
N PRO A 833 14.69 8.80 30.63
CA PRO A 833 14.87 9.81 31.67
C PRO A 833 15.55 11.09 31.15
N ARG A 834 14.90 12.24 31.38
CA ARG A 834 15.46 13.58 31.13
C ARG A 834 15.77 14.30 32.46
N PRO A 835 16.64 15.34 32.46
CA PRO A 835 16.92 16.12 33.67
C PRO A 835 15.67 16.69 34.33
N LYS A 836 15.71 16.87 35.66
CA LYS A 836 14.59 17.43 36.42
C LYS A 836 14.17 18.78 35.82
N PRO A 837 12.86 19.08 35.78
CA PRO A 837 12.42 20.45 35.68
C PRO A 837 13.07 21.31 36.77
N LYS A 838 13.67 22.44 36.38
CA LYS A 838 14.24 23.41 37.32
C LYS A 838 13.15 24.11 38.14
N GLU A 839 11.96 24.25 37.54
CA GLU A 839 10.80 24.91 38.11
C GLU A 839 9.64 23.93 38.28
N TYR A 840 8.68 24.29 39.13
CA TYR A 840 7.47 23.49 39.31
C TYR A 840 6.59 23.56 38.06
N GLN A 841 6.32 22.42 37.45
CA GLN A 841 5.47 22.30 36.26
C GLN A 841 4.24 21.40 36.45
N GLY A 842 4.18 20.66 37.55
CA GLY A 842 3.07 19.75 37.84
C GLY A 842 3.30 18.92 39.12
N PRO A 843 2.25 18.29 39.66
CA PRO A 843 2.36 17.46 40.86
C PRO A 843 3.11 16.15 40.57
N SER A 844 3.88 15.64 41.54
CA SER A 844 4.78 14.49 41.34
C SER A 844 4.09 13.18 40.94
N TRP A 845 2.79 13.06 41.21
CA TRP A 845 1.99 11.89 40.82
C TRP A 845 1.49 11.96 39.37
N SER A 846 1.64 13.12 38.70
CA SER A 846 1.26 13.32 37.31
C SER A 846 2.49 13.32 36.39
N TRP A 847 2.30 12.81 35.17
CA TRP A 847 3.28 12.87 34.07
C TRP A 847 3.70 14.31 33.73
N THR A 848 2.88 15.30 34.07
CA THR A 848 3.20 16.73 33.88
C THR A 848 4.45 17.15 34.66
N SER A 849 4.84 16.41 35.70
CA SER A 849 6.01 16.70 36.55
C SER A 849 7.38 16.28 35.97
N VAL A 850 7.41 15.60 34.81
CA VAL A 850 8.65 15.13 34.17
C VAL A 850 8.85 15.75 32.78
N ASN A 851 10.09 15.79 32.28
CA ASN A 851 10.43 16.34 30.96
C ASN A 851 10.54 15.30 29.84
N GLY A 852 10.56 14.00 30.19
CA GLY A 852 10.77 12.91 29.25
C GLY A 852 9.48 12.24 28.75
N PRO A 853 9.63 11.31 27.80
CA PRO A 853 8.53 10.48 27.31
C PRO A 853 7.97 9.61 28.43
N VAL A 854 6.64 9.50 28.49
CA VAL A 854 5.93 8.62 29.42
C VAL A 854 5.20 7.52 28.66
N TYR A 855 4.84 6.46 29.38
CA TYR A 855 4.09 5.31 28.89
C TYR A 855 3.08 4.85 29.94
N PHE A 856 1.86 4.50 29.55
CA PHE A 856 0.79 4.01 30.42
C PHE A 856 0.62 2.49 30.32
N ILE A 857 0.31 1.86 31.46
CA ILE A 857 -0.05 0.44 31.49
C ILE A 857 -1.56 0.31 31.21
N LYS A 858 -1.92 -0.38 30.13
CA LYS A 858 -3.31 -0.57 29.68
C LYS A 858 -3.92 -1.87 30.22
N ALA A 859 -5.25 -1.95 30.26
CA ALA A 859 -6.05 -3.17 30.53
C ALA A 859 -5.85 -3.87 31.90
N ILE A 860 -5.69 -3.09 32.98
CA ILE A 860 -5.61 -3.62 34.36
C ILE A 860 -7.02 -3.76 34.94
N LYS A 861 -7.35 -4.94 35.47
CA LYS A 861 -8.68 -5.23 36.05
C LYS A 861 -8.71 -5.33 37.58
N ASP A 862 -7.57 -5.57 38.23
CA ASP A 862 -7.48 -5.87 39.67
C ASP A 862 -6.73 -4.77 40.44
N ILE A 863 -7.41 -3.64 40.64
CA ILE A 863 -6.86 -2.45 41.32
C ILE A 863 -7.16 -2.55 42.82
N SER A 864 -6.12 -2.52 43.66
CA SER A 864 -6.24 -2.53 45.12
C SER A 864 -6.17 -1.13 45.76
N LEU A 865 -5.88 -0.09 44.98
CA LEU A 865 -5.79 1.31 45.41
C LEU A 865 -7.13 2.05 45.31
N GLU A 866 -7.49 2.79 46.36
CA GLU A 866 -8.66 3.69 46.39
C GLU A 866 -8.22 5.17 46.44
N ILE A 867 -8.81 6.02 45.59
CA ILE A 867 -8.61 7.47 45.63
C ILE A 867 -9.60 8.07 46.63
N ARG A 868 -9.10 8.76 47.67
CA ARG A 868 -9.91 9.44 48.69
C ARG A 868 -10.24 10.89 48.30
N ASN A 869 -9.24 11.62 47.79
CA ASN A 869 -9.42 13.01 47.36
C ASN A 869 -8.34 13.44 46.37
N VAL A 870 -8.67 14.40 45.49
CA VAL A 870 -7.73 15.04 44.57
C VAL A 870 -7.96 16.54 44.56
N ASP A 871 -6.99 17.28 45.08
CA ASP A 871 -7.01 18.73 45.11
C ASP A 871 -6.00 19.28 44.12
N ILE A 872 -6.43 20.16 43.21
CA ILE A 872 -5.57 20.90 42.30
C ILE A 872 -5.90 22.39 42.35
N GLU A 873 -4.88 23.22 42.22
CA GLU A 873 -5.03 24.66 42.02
C GLU A 873 -4.45 25.03 40.66
N LEU A 874 -5.27 25.60 39.78
CA LEU A 874 -4.84 26.03 38.44
C LEU A 874 -4.04 27.33 38.50
N GLN A 875 -3.09 27.50 37.58
CA GLN A 875 -2.35 28.74 37.40
C GLN A 875 -3.27 29.88 36.98
N ASN A 876 -4.21 29.59 36.08
CA ASN A 876 -5.29 30.48 35.69
C ASN A 876 -6.63 29.72 35.78
N PRO A 877 -7.56 30.12 36.68
CA PRO A 877 -8.86 29.45 36.82
C PRO A 877 -9.74 29.46 35.55
N LYS A 878 -9.45 30.34 34.59
CA LYS A 878 -10.17 30.39 33.30
C LYS A 878 -9.67 29.36 32.28
N VAL A 879 -8.54 28.71 32.55
CA VAL A 879 -7.93 27.72 31.65
C VAL A 879 -8.02 26.35 32.32
N LEU A 880 -9.17 25.70 32.16
CA LEU A 880 -9.55 24.50 32.92
C LEU A 880 -8.58 23.31 32.75
N PHE A 881 -7.95 23.20 31.59
CA PHE A 881 -6.99 22.15 31.25
C PHE A 881 -5.53 22.64 31.29
N GLY A 882 -5.29 23.81 31.89
CA GLY A 882 -3.99 24.46 31.92
C GLY A 882 -3.05 23.98 33.03
N ALA A 883 -1.93 24.69 33.18
CA ALA A 883 -0.93 24.38 34.20
C ALA A 883 -1.48 24.51 35.63
N THR A 884 -1.00 23.66 36.53
CA THR A 884 -1.33 23.70 37.97
C THR A 884 -0.26 24.44 38.77
N LYS A 885 -0.65 25.23 39.77
CA LYS A 885 0.25 25.80 40.79
C LYS A 885 0.64 24.79 41.87
N ARG A 886 -0.30 23.90 42.22
CA ARG A 886 -0.11 22.79 43.17
C ARG A 886 -1.16 21.71 42.94
N GLY A 887 -0.83 20.49 43.35
CA GLY A 887 -1.78 19.38 43.39
C GLY A 887 -1.40 18.31 44.40
N THR A 888 -2.39 17.74 45.10
CA THR A 888 -2.23 16.66 46.08
C THR A 888 -3.26 15.58 45.80
N VAL A 889 -2.86 14.32 45.96
CA VAL A 889 -3.73 13.15 45.82
C VAL A 889 -3.71 12.42 47.15
N ARG A 890 -4.88 12.17 47.74
CA ARG A 890 -5.00 11.30 48.92
C ARG A 890 -5.49 9.94 48.49
N VAL A 891 -4.77 8.90 48.90
CA VAL A 891 -5.07 7.52 48.52
C VAL A 891 -5.10 6.61 49.75
N CYS A 892 -5.87 5.53 49.64
CA CYS A 892 -5.89 4.44 50.61
C CYS A 892 -5.42 3.17 49.89
N GLY A 893 -4.41 2.50 50.43
CA GLY A 893 -3.85 1.32 49.81
C GLY A 893 -2.75 0.69 50.64
N LYS A 894 -2.22 -0.42 50.11
CA LYS A 894 -1.19 -1.20 50.78
C LYS A 894 0.18 -0.55 50.59
N LEU A 895 0.77 -0.10 51.70
CA LEU A 895 2.08 0.54 51.73
C LEU A 895 3.12 -0.34 52.41
N LEU A 896 4.21 -0.63 51.72
CA LEU A 896 5.35 -1.35 52.25
C LEU A 896 6.53 -0.40 52.42
N LYS A 897 7.28 -0.54 53.51
CA LYS A 897 8.54 0.18 53.73
C LYS A 897 9.70 -0.76 53.46
N THR A 898 10.65 -0.34 52.64
CA THR A 898 11.90 -1.06 52.37
C THR A 898 13.10 -0.11 52.38
N TYR A 899 14.31 -0.65 52.28
CA TYR A 899 15.56 0.10 52.35
C TYR A 899 16.39 -0.14 51.09
N TRP A 900 16.88 0.94 50.49
CA TRP A 900 17.75 0.91 49.32
C TRP A 900 19.23 0.91 49.73
N THR A 901 20.06 0.06 49.11
CA THR A 901 21.53 0.00 49.32
C THR A 901 22.30 0.24 48.02
N GLU A 902 23.44 0.92 48.11
CA GLU A 902 24.05 1.67 47.01
C GLU A 902 25.30 0.98 46.39
N HIS A 903 25.29 -0.35 46.11
CA HIS A 903 26.44 -1.05 45.51
C HIS A 903 26.12 -2.03 44.35
N GLN A 904 26.97 -2.00 43.32
CA GLN A 904 27.01 -2.90 42.16
C GLN A 904 27.51 -4.30 42.57
N VAL A 905 26.73 -5.34 42.25
CA VAL A 905 27.18 -6.74 42.36
C VAL A 905 27.83 -7.14 41.05
N TYR A 906 29.15 -7.30 41.03
CA TYR A 906 29.86 -7.93 39.91
C TYR A 906 29.85 -9.46 40.10
N THR A 907 29.17 -10.19 39.22
CA THR A 907 29.38 -11.63 39.05
C THR A 907 30.56 -11.87 38.11
N SER A 908 31.37 -12.87 38.40
CA SER A 908 32.60 -13.21 37.69
C SER A 908 32.38 -13.53 36.20
N GLN A 909 33.36 -13.13 35.39
CA GLN A 909 33.60 -13.35 33.95
C GLN A 909 32.61 -14.20 33.14
N ASN A 910 32.12 -13.57 32.06
CA ASN A 910 31.56 -14.13 30.82
C ASN A 910 30.15 -14.72 30.78
N GLU A 911 29.33 -14.51 31.79
CA GLU A 911 27.88 -14.68 31.64
C GLU A 911 27.16 -13.35 31.88
N SER A 912 26.35 -12.95 30.91
CA SER A 912 25.33 -11.91 31.10
C SER A 912 24.54 -12.29 32.35
N PRO A 913 24.39 -11.43 33.36
CA PRO A 913 23.61 -11.78 34.55
C PRO A 913 22.18 -12.07 34.12
N LYS A 914 21.80 -13.35 34.07
CA LYS A 914 20.40 -13.79 33.96
C LYS A 914 19.74 -13.47 35.30
N THR A 915 19.26 -12.25 35.46
CA THR A 915 18.41 -11.94 36.61
C THR A 915 17.08 -12.66 36.43
N LEU A 916 16.70 -13.51 37.39
CA LEU A 916 15.40 -14.18 37.51
C LEU A 916 14.18 -13.26 37.53
N PHE A 917 14.44 -11.97 37.65
CA PHE A 917 13.49 -10.89 37.72
C PHE A 917 13.93 -9.86 36.68
N SER A 918 12.99 -9.19 36.02
CA SER A 918 13.36 -7.89 35.45
C SER A 918 13.66 -6.97 36.65
N LYS A 919 14.95 -6.79 36.99
CA LYS A 919 15.35 -5.73 37.92
C LYS A 919 15.19 -4.41 37.20
N ALA A 920 13.98 -3.88 37.20
CA ALA A 920 13.77 -2.48 36.87
C ALA A 920 12.89 -1.88 37.98
N ILE A 921 13.52 -1.14 38.90
CA ILE A 921 12.89 0.12 39.25
C ILE A 921 12.86 0.87 37.93
N LEU A 922 11.70 0.89 37.27
CA LEU A 922 11.48 1.63 36.03
C LEU A 922 11.54 3.09 36.45
N SER A 923 12.74 3.64 36.40
CA SER A 923 13.09 4.85 37.14
C SER A 923 12.37 6.06 36.57
N ASP A 924 11.59 6.75 37.41
CA ASP A 924 11.25 8.17 37.19
C ASP A 924 12.39 9.09 37.63
N MET A 925 13.59 8.56 37.92
CA MET A 925 14.71 9.32 38.45
C MET A 925 15.39 10.15 37.36
N ILE A 926 14.72 11.24 36.97
CA ILE A 926 15.25 12.59 37.08
C ILE A 926 16.75 12.59 37.44
N LYS A 927 17.62 12.93 36.48
CA LYS A 927 19.00 13.34 36.77
C LYS A 927 18.95 14.61 37.64
N ALA A 928 18.87 14.44 38.95
CA ALA A 928 19.16 15.46 39.93
C ALA A 928 20.13 14.84 40.94
N ASP A 929 21.39 15.28 40.85
CA ASP A 929 22.41 15.16 41.89
C ASP A 929 22.93 13.76 42.30
N THR A 930 22.93 12.79 41.38
CA THR A 930 23.65 11.52 41.57
C THR A 930 25.05 11.53 40.94
N THR A 931 25.83 12.60 41.12
CA THR A 931 27.29 12.55 40.91
C THR A 931 27.92 11.58 41.91
N GLY A 932 27.85 10.28 41.61
CA GLY A 932 28.38 9.19 42.44
C GLY A 932 27.65 7.85 42.38
N MET A 933 26.48 7.73 41.74
CA MET A 933 25.71 6.48 41.74
C MET A 933 25.59 5.89 40.33
N GLY A 934 26.34 4.82 40.05
CA GLY A 934 26.23 4.06 38.82
C GLY A 934 25.21 2.91 38.94
N PHE A 935 24.23 2.87 38.04
CA PHE A 935 23.37 1.69 37.84
C PHE A 935 23.56 1.16 36.42
N LEU A 936 23.42 -0.17 36.28
CA LEU A 936 23.66 -0.93 35.06
C LEU A 936 22.68 -0.50 33.96
N GLU A 937 23.20 0.15 32.92
CA GLU A 937 22.50 0.33 31.66
C GLU A 937 22.39 -1.04 30.96
N GLY A 938 21.18 -1.55 30.80
CA GLY A 938 20.91 -2.63 29.85
C GLY A 938 21.10 -2.05 28.45
N GLY A 939 22.23 -2.37 27.82
CA GLY A 939 22.60 -1.87 26.51
C GLY A 939 21.54 -2.21 25.45
N VAL A 940 21.00 -1.16 24.82
CA VAL A 940 20.39 -1.25 23.49
C VAL A 940 21.52 -1.52 22.50
N ILE A 941 21.41 -2.61 21.75
CA ILE A 941 22.28 -2.87 20.59
C ILE A 941 21.94 -1.79 19.56
N THR A 942 22.81 -0.81 19.39
CA THR A 942 22.87 0.02 18.18
C THR A 942 24.00 -0.52 17.31
N SER A 943 23.68 -0.73 16.04
CA SER A 943 24.55 -1.27 15.02
C SER A 943 25.57 -0.23 14.52
N SER A 944 26.76 -0.76 14.18
CA SER A 944 27.80 -0.21 13.29
C SER A 944 28.83 0.81 13.85
N THR A 945 30.09 0.37 14.00
CA THR A 945 31.20 0.61 13.05
C THR A 945 32.57 0.19 13.62
N SER A 946 33.45 -0.22 12.73
CA SER A 946 34.77 -0.86 12.90
C SER A 946 35.83 -0.10 13.71
N LYS A 947 36.74 -0.82 14.41
CA LYS A 947 38.20 -0.83 14.13
C LYS A 947 38.99 -1.82 15.00
N SER A 948 40.03 -2.36 14.38
CA SER A 948 41.10 -3.27 14.83
C SER A 948 41.93 -2.80 16.03
N GLY A 949 42.42 -3.74 16.85
CA GLY A 949 43.56 -3.51 17.75
C GLY A 949 43.91 -4.71 18.64
N GLN A 950 45.14 -5.20 18.52
CA GLN A 950 45.76 -6.29 19.29
C GLN A 950 45.89 -5.98 20.79
N GLY A 951 45.97 -7.04 21.63
CA GLY A 951 46.70 -6.99 22.91
C GLY A 951 46.04 -7.76 24.04
N GLY A 952 46.46 -9.01 24.28
CA GLY A 952 46.11 -9.76 25.48
C GLY A 952 46.92 -9.29 26.69
N LEU A 953 46.25 -9.03 27.81
CA LEU A 953 46.83 -8.92 29.14
C LEU A 953 45.84 -9.50 30.18
N ALA A 954 46.32 -10.49 30.93
CA ALA A 954 45.57 -11.19 31.97
C ALA A 954 45.26 -10.27 33.17
N ALA A 955 44.00 -10.25 33.63
CA ALA A 955 43.58 -9.51 34.83
C ALA A 955 43.35 -10.48 36.00
N GLN A 956 44.10 -10.25 37.08
CA GLN A 956 44.04 -10.94 38.38
C GLN A 956 42.75 -10.58 39.14
N ALA A 957 42.17 -11.56 39.84
CA ALA A 957 41.02 -11.37 40.72
C ALA A 957 41.40 -10.65 42.03
N LEU A 958 40.61 -9.64 42.43
CA LEU A 958 40.70 -8.96 43.74
C LEU A 958 39.53 -9.37 44.67
N PRO A 959 39.73 -9.44 46.00
CA PRO A 959 38.75 -9.98 46.94
C PRO A 959 37.69 -8.95 47.40
N GLN A 960 36.45 -9.41 47.58
CA GLN A 960 35.28 -8.62 48.02
C GLN A 960 35.38 -8.19 49.51
N ARG A 961 34.92 -6.97 49.83
CA ARG A 961 34.79 -6.42 51.20
C ARG A 961 33.31 -6.31 51.64
N PRO A 962 32.99 -6.40 52.95
CA PRO A 962 31.61 -6.36 53.46
C PRO A 962 30.99 -4.95 53.51
N VAL A 963 29.65 -4.88 53.43
CA VAL A 963 28.79 -3.68 53.28
C VAL A 963 28.53 -2.95 54.61
N ASP A 964 28.52 -1.61 54.61
CA ASP A 964 28.20 -0.74 55.76
C ASP A 964 26.68 -0.41 55.81
N PRO A 965 25.96 -0.75 56.91
CA PRO A 965 24.52 -0.53 57.06
C PRO A 965 24.09 0.95 57.20
N THR A 966 25.01 1.91 57.31
CA THR A 966 24.68 3.34 57.53
C THR A 966 24.30 4.13 56.27
N LYS A 967 24.37 3.53 55.07
CA LYS A 967 24.00 4.16 53.78
C LYS A 967 22.68 3.64 53.19
N GLN A 968 21.67 3.40 54.04
CA GLN A 968 20.37 2.92 53.60
C GLN A 968 19.34 4.05 53.53
N SER A 969 18.76 4.27 52.35
CA SER A 969 17.62 5.20 52.18
C SER A 969 16.30 4.44 52.29
N ALA A 970 15.40 4.87 53.17
CA ALA A 970 14.07 4.28 53.26
C ALA A 970 13.22 4.70 52.04
N ILE A 971 12.66 3.72 51.35
CA ILE A 971 11.72 3.91 50.25
C ILE A 971 10.43 3.16 50.57
N TYR A 972 9.31 3.64 50.05
CA TYR A 972 8.00 3.06 50.29
C TYR A 972 7.40 2.56 48.98
N PHE A 973 6.82 1.38 48.97
CA PHE A 973 6.13 0.81 47.82
C PHE A 973 4.63 0.81 48.08
N LEU A 974 3.89 1.57 47.28
CA LEU A 974 2.44 1.60 47.31
C LEU A 974 1.89 0.69 46.21
N GLU A 975 1.29 -0.43 46.60
CA GLU A 975 0.67 -1.38 45.67
C GLU A 975 -0.55 -0.74 45.00
N ILE A 976 -0.65 -0.90 43.68
CA ILE A 976 -1.82 -0.52 42.89
C ILE A 976 -2.50 -1.75 42.30
N CYS A 977 -1.72 -2.76 41.87
CA CYS A 977 -2.24 -4.00 41.28
C CYS A 977 -1.82 -5.23 42.08
N ALA A 978 -2.79 -6.09 42.38
CA ALA A 978 -2.56 -7.35 43.09
C ALA A 978 -2.10 -8.48 42.13
N PRO A 979 -1.43 -9.54 42.64
CA PRO A 979 -1.03 -10.69 41.84
C PRO A 979 -2.22 -11.40 41.17
N GLY A 980 -2.08 -11.80 39.90
CA GLY A 980 -3.08 -12.62 39.19
C GLY A 980 -3.81 -11.95 38.02
N SER A 981 -3.56 -10.65 37.78
CA SER A 981 -4.02 -9.97 36.55
C SER A 981 -3.25 -10.49 35.32
N ARG A 982 -3.84 -10.43 34.12
CA ARG A 982 -3.37 -11.11 32.87
C ARG A 982 -1.91 -10.89 32.43
N THR A 983 -1.10 -10.08 33.12
CA THR A 983 0.32 -9.82 32.84
C THR A 983 1.30 -10.80 33.52
N GLY A 984 0.80 -11.77 34.30
CA GLY A 984 1.61 -12.79 34.96
C GLY A 984 1.51 -12.77 36.49
N PRO A 985 2.34 -13.53 37.21
CA PRO A 985 2.21 -13.75 38.66
C PRO A 985 2.71 -12.57 39.54
N GLY A 986 2.62 -11.32 39.09
CA GLY A 986 3.28 -10.15 39.68
C GLY A 986 2.39 -9.01 40.22
N SER A 987 2.96 -8.15 41.08
CA SER A 987 2.33 -6.91 41.60
C SER A 987 2.98 -5.66 41.02
N ILE A 988 2.21 -4.58 40.83
CA ILE A 988 2.71 -3.30 40.28
C ILE A 988 2.31 -2.15 41.22
N GLY A 989 3.22 -1.20 41.44
CA GLY A 989 2.97 -0.08 42.35
C GLY A 989 4.00 1.05 42.31
N LEU A 990 3.73 2.13 43.05
CA LEU A 990 4.56 3.33 43.10
C LEU A 990 5.70 3.19 44.11
N VAL A 991 6.87 3.69 43.75
CA VAL A 991 7.97 3.93 44.70
C VAL A 991 7.89 5.37 45.18
N LEU A 992 7.84 5.54 46.50
CA LEU A 992 7.60 6.79 47.19
C LEU A 992 8.76 7.12 48.14
N GLN A 993 9.12 8.40 48.20
CA GLN A 993 10.03 8.97 49.19
C GLN A 993 9.23 9.83 50.17
N GLN A 994 9.45 9.63 51.47
CA GLN A 994 8.78 10.41 52.51
C GLN A 994 9.38 11.83 52.59
N LYS A 995 8.53 12.87 52.61
CA LYS A 995 8.95 14.28 52.73
C LYS A 995 8.95 14.80 54.17
N THR A 996 7.94 14.43 54.96
CA THR A 996 7.76 14.89 56.35
C THR A 996 6.96 13.87 57.16
N GLU A 997 7.35 13.64 58.41
CA GLU A 997 6.67 12.75 59.35
C GLU A 997 5.68 13.56 60.20
N SER A 998 4.40 13.20 60.17
CA SER A 998 3.40 13.73 61.11
C SER A 998 2.62 12.58 61.72
N ARG A 999 2.06 12.78 62.92
CA ARG A 999 1.31 11.75 63.67
C ARG A 999 -0.02 11.36 63.03
N THR A 1000 -0.52 12.10 62.04
CA THR A 1000 -1.86 11.93 61.46
C THR A 1000 -1.88 11.80 59.94
N SER A 1001 -0.85 12.31 59.24
CA SER A 1001 -0.67 12.11 57.79
C SER A 1001 0.80 12.18 57.41
N SER A 1002 1.30 11.18 56.68
CA SER A 1002 2.65 11.21 56.12
C SER A 1002 2.58 11.70 54.68
N LYS A 1003 3.41 12.68 54.33
CA LYS A 1003 3.49 13.23 52.97
C LYS A 1003 4.56 12.52 52.18
N PHE A 1004 4.23 12.09 50.97
CA PHE A 1004 5.15 11.37 50.11
C PHE A 1004 5.39 12.12 48.80
N THR A 1005 6.43 11.70 48.08
CA THR A 1005 6.69 12.13 46.71
C THR A 1005 7.01 10.88 45.91
N ARG A 1006 6.33 10.73 44.79
CA ARG A 1006 6.62 9.68 43.83
C ARG A 1006 8.03 9.87 43.28
N ILE A 1007 8.81 8.79 43.28
CA ILE A 1007 10.18 8.75 42.76
C ILE A 1007 10.40 7.62 41.75
N GLY A 1008 9.42 6.75 41.52
CA GLY A 1008 9.50 5.71 40.51
C GLY A 1008 8.28 4.80 40.46
N LEU A 1009 8.34 3.85 39.54
CA LEU A 1009 7.42 2.71 39.43
C LEU A 1009 8.20 1.41 39.68
N PHE A 1010 7.56 0.44 40.33
CA PHE A 1010 8.13 -0.90 40.51
C PHE A 1010 7.14 -1.95 40.02
N ASP A 1011 7.64 -2.83 39.13
CA ASP A 1011 6.92 -3.96 38.55
C ASP A 1011 7.59 -5.25 39.04
N PHE A 1012 6.79 -6.09 39.69
CA PHE A 1012 7.24 -7.37 40.25
C PHE A 1012 6.77 -8.55 39.37
N THR A 1013 7.22 -8.64 38.12
CA THR A 1013 6.86 -9.75 37.21
C THR A 1013 8.01 -10.74 37.00
N ILE A 1014 7.76 -12.05 37.19
CA ILE A 1014 8.69 -13.15 36.86
C ILE A 1014 8.45 -13.56 35.40
N HIS A 1015 9.49 -13.56 34.57
CA HIS A 1015 9.37 -13.94 33.16
C HIS A 1015 9.12 -15.46 33.04
N PRO A 1016 8.07 -15.91 32.32
CA PRO A 1016 7.74 -17.34 32.20
C PRO A 1016 8.83 -18.17 31.50
N GLU A 1017 9.72 -17.52 30.74
CA GLU A 1017 10.84 -18.18 30.04
C GLU A 1017 12.08 -18.40 30.90
N VAL A 1018 12.15 -17.80 32.09
CA VAL A 1018 13.20 -18.11 33.06
C VAL A 1018 12.72 -19.30 33.89
N GLY A 1019 12.89 -20.51 33.34
CA GLY A 1019 12.68 -21.74 34.09
C GLY A 1019 13.49 -21.76 35.40
N LYS A 1020 13.20 -22.74 36.27
CA LYS A 1020 13.97 -22.97 37.51
C LYS A 1020 15.48 -22.90 37.19
N PRO A 1021 16.27 -22.03 37.84
CA PRO A 1021 17.72 -22.00 37.63
C PRO A 1021 18.28 -23.40 37.90
N GLU A 1022 19.22 -23.85 37.07
CA GLU A 1022 19.77 -25.21 37.16
C GLU A 1022 20.35 -25.52 38.55
N ASP A 1023 20.80 -24.48 39.26
CA ASP A 1023 21.46 -24.58 40.57
C ASP A 1023 20.53 -24.44 41.79
N VAL A 1024 19.21 -24.21 41.61
CA VAL A 1024 18.27 -24.01 42.74
C VAL A 1024 17.44 -25.29 42.97
N PRO A 1025 17.46 -25.90 44.16
CA PRO A 1025 16.62 -27.06 44.50
C PRO A 1025 15.13 -26.79 44.28
N ALA A 1026 14.38 -27.78 43.79
CA ALA A 1026 12.96 -27.61 43.47
C ALA A 1026 12.11 -27.19 44.68
N GLU A 1027 12.45 -27.69 45.88
CA GLU A 1027 11.77 -27.30 47.13
C GLU A 1027 12.08 -25.87 47.58
N GLU A 1028 13.29 -25.35 47.33
CA GLU A 1028 13.62 -23.95 47.63
C GLU A 1028 12.97 -23.00 46.63
N TRP A 1029 12.92 -23.39 45.36
CA TRP A 1029 12.16 -22.67 44.34
C TRP A 1029 10.66 -22.63 44.68
N GLN A 1030 10.09 -23.76 45.10
CA GLN A 1030 8.69 -23.82 45.53
C GLN A 1030 8.45 -23.02 46.81
N LYS A 1031 9.33 -23.11 47.82
CA LYS A 1031 9.26 -22.24 49.02
C LYS A 1031 9.36 -20.77 48.70
N PHE A 1032 10.19 -20.38 47.73
CA PHE A 1032 10.29 -19.00 47.25
C PHE A 1032 8.98 -18.55 46.57
N VAL A 1033 8.40 -19.41 45.73
CA VAL A 1033 7.09 -19.21 45.09
C VAL A 1033 5.95 -19.19 46.12
N ASP A 1034 6.05 -19.93 47.22
CA ASP A 1034 5.03 -19.97 48.29
C ASP A 1034 5.21 -18.78 49.27
N CYS A 1035 6.45 -18.33 49.53
CA CYS A 1035 6.72 -17.09 50.28
C CYS A 1035 6.26 -15.83 49.52
N ARG A 1036 6.02 -15.92 48.20
CA ARG A 1036 5.43 -14.87 47.34
C ARG A 1036 4.11 -14.34 47.89
N GLU A 1037 3.25 -15.23 48.39
CA GLU A 1037 1.94 -14.85 48.93
C GLU A 1037 2.14 -14.09 50.24
N HIS A 1038 3.10 -14.53 51.07
CA HIS A 1038 3.28 -14.00 52.42
C HIS A 1038 4.09 -12.70 52.59
N ILE A 1039 4.89 -12.27 51.60
CA ILE A 1039 5.63 -10.97 51.69
C ILE A 1039 4.65 -9.80 51.83
N PHE A 1040 3.44 -9.96 51.29
CA PHE A 1040 2.42 -8.93 51.22
C PHE A 1040 1.27 -9.20 52.23
N ASP A 1041 1.12 -10.40 52.78
CA ASP A 1041 -0.02 -10.77 53.64
C ASP A 1041 -0.03 -10.15 55.06
N GLY A 1042 1.05 -9.49 55.48
CA GLY A 1042 1.22 -8.99 56.85
C GLY A 1042 0.56 -7.64 57.18
N PHE A 1043 0.01 -6.90 56.22
CA PHE A 1043 -0.46 -5.52 56.43
C PHE A 1043 -1.91 -5.35 55.98
N LYS A 1044 -2.78 -4.83 56.87
CA LYS A 1044 -4.17 -4.49 56.54
C LYS A 1044 -4.20 -3.27 55.59
N PRO A 1045 -4.68 -3.41 54.34
CA PRO A 1045 -4.64 -2.33 53.34
C PRO A 1045 -5.61 -1.17 53.59
N SER A 1046 -6.58 -1.34 54.50
CA SER A 1046 -7.73 -0.43 54.66
C SER A 1046 -7.52 0.76 55.60
N GLU A 1047 -6.33 0.95 56.17
CA GLU A 1047 -6.12 1.88 57.30
C GLU A 1047 -5.04 2.96 57.07
N ILE A 1048 -4.37 3.00 55.92
CA ILE A 1048 -3.26 3.95 55.67
C ILE A 1048 -3.68 4.98 54.63
N GLU A 1049 -3.97 6.20 55.08
CA GLU A 1049 -4.18 7.37 54.23
C GLU A 1049 -2.82 8.03 53.90
N ILE A 1050 -2.56 8.18 52.60
CA ILE A 1050 -1.29 8.68 52.05
C ILE A 1050 -1.60 9.96 51.26
N GLU A 1051 -0.89 11.05 51.56
CA GLU A 1051 -0.97 12.33 50.81
C GLU A 1051 0.26 12.58 49.93
#